data_AF-A0AAU4F8B9-F1
#
_entry.id   AF-A0AAU4F8B9-F1
#
_cell.length_a   1.000
_cell.length_b   1.000
_cell.length_c   1.000
_cell.angle_alpha   90.00
_cell.angle_beta   90.00
_cell.angle_gamma   90.00
#
_symmetry.space_group_name_H-M   'P 1'
#
loop_
_entity.id
_entity.type
_entity.pdbx_description
1 polymer ?
#
loop_
_entity_poly.entity_id
_entity_poly.type
_entity_poly.pdbx_seq_one_letter_code
_entity_poly.pdbx_strand_id
1 'polypeptide(L)'
;MRRSPSRKTSWKALPAAILLALGVATPATAAPVAVPLVTHPAQYVDPMIGTGTGGAEVGQINNFPGPAVPFGMLQWSPDTPGAYAGYSYDSTQISGFSLTHASVGCRQFGDVPILPVVGDVGAAPWNRSETFSHTTETARAGAYSVTLADSDVRVDLSSATRTGLAAFTFPASDRAQVLVKAGASLNGNQAAGLRTVGDREVTGSATTGDFCGKQNKYTIFFSVRFDRPFTTAGGWDGTTVGAPGSSIDVSGPHSGGYLTFDTRTNRTVHAKVAISFVDNAGAQRNMAEIPGWDPGPVQAAARTQWDDVLARIQVGGGTDARLRTFYTALYHSLLYPTTFSDVDGRYLGFDAKVHAVSGHQRVQYANFSLWDTYRCLAALQALLLPDVGSDLAQSLVNDAVQFGWLPKWPVMNGESGVMNGDNVVPFLASLHAFGARDFDTGTALTYLLKGATTPAPAGFPYLERQGVADYQAYGYVPNDRAELGHVREGASQTLEYAIDDFAISRFAGALGRGDTAGAFAARGQNWQNVFDGGTGYLRPKDSTGAFPAGPGFVAPPPGQFGQDGFDEGNAAQYNYLVPQNMAGLITAMGGRDAVNQRADAFFRLLNTGPNLPNQWSGNEIDFATPWLYDYTGQPWKTQEVVRRIETQLFSATPDGEPGNDDLGAQSSWYVWAALGLYPVTPGTTDLAFASPLFPKAVIHLANGRAITIDAPAAADDHPYVTGLTLDGKRWDKTVLPDTALRSGAKLTFALSAQPNTSWATAAGAAPPSYQDRQAPAIGYTSPSGGVVTGQGTSFPATVGVVDAGGRAGPVRWTANPPAGITVTPSSGVLRPGTSQTVTVAVTADAAQGSHPVPVSFADSTGKALPGSTIGVTVPAADGAATVCDTLGATDTECGLQRLDNDDGRSEAGTVAGRPARTTVNGYLYFGVTNDLVPGGSAYTATIDVDYFDQGTGTWNVQYDSTGEPYQGSASVTNTNTGTWKTATFTLPDAGFGNRENAGADFRIATGPGFGIARVHVRVSGGNVLALHLCPGD
;
A
#
# COMPACT_ATOMS: atom_id res chain seq x y z
N MET A 1 2.91 -92.69 -19.90
CA MET A 1 1.90 -93.56 -20.55
C MET A 1 0.59 -93.45 -19.78
N ARG A 2 -0.52 -93.20 -20.51
CA ARG A 2 -1.95 -93.47 -20.21
C ARG A 2 -2.53 -92.89 -18.90
N ARG A 3 -3.28 -91.78 -18.99
CA ARG A 3 -4.75 -91.66 -19.18
C ARG A 3 -5.56 -91.86 -17.87
N SER A 4 -6.20 -90.76 -17.44
CA SER A 4 -7.58 -90.59 -16.91
C SER A 4 -8.52 -91.82 -17.09
N PRO A 5 -9.57 -92.09 -16.26
CA PRO A 5 -10.48 -91.06 -15.72
C PRO A 5 -11.28 -91.29 -14.41
N SER A 6 -11.77 -90.15 -13.89
CA SER A 6 -13.11 -89.84 -13.36
C SER A 6 -13.79 -90.59 -12.20
N ARG A 7 -14.46 -89.73 -11.41
CA ARG A 7 -15.81 -89.85 -10.79
C ARG A 7 -15.94 -90.54 -9.43
N LYS A 8 -16.25 -89.71 -8.43
CA LYS A 8 -17.56 -89.55 -7.75
C LYS A 8 -17.48 -89.50 -6.22
N THR A 9 -18.30 -88.58 -5.69
CA THR A 9 -19.05 -88.61 -4.41
C THR A 9 -18.29 -88.49 -3.09
N SER A 10 -18.21 -87.23 -2.64
CA SER A 10 -18.80 -86.69 -1.41
C SER A 10 -18.93 -87.58 -0.15
N TRP A 11 -18.37 -86.97 0.91
CA TRP A 11 -18.73 -87.03 2.35
C TRP A 11 -18.06 -88.11 3.20
N LYS A 12 -17.25 -87.60 4.15
CA LYS A 12 -17.09 -87.97 5.58
C LYS A 12 -15.79 -87.28 6.06
N ALA A 13 -15.85 -86.23 6.89
CA ALA A 13 -16.05 -86.24 8.34
C ALA A 13 -14.97 -87.03 9.10
N LEU A 14 -14.19 -86.35 9.95
CA LEU A 14 -13.49 -86.85 11.16
C LEU A 14 -12.62 -85.71 11.78
N PRO A 15 -12.26 -85.75 13.08
CA PRO A 15 -13.01 -85.04 14.11
C PRO A 15 -12.16 -84.07 14.96
N ALA A 16 -12.87 -83.46 15.91
CA ALA A 16 -12.50 -82.44 16.90
C ALA A 16 -11.18 -82.62 17.68
N ALA A 17 -10.49 -81.49 17.85
CA ALA A 17 -9.64 -81.17 18.99
C ALA A 17 -10.07 -79.79 19.54
N ILE A 18 -10.25 -79.70 20.85
CA ILE A 18 -10.70 -78.52 21.59
C ILE A 18 -9.55 -77.50 21.68
N LEU A 19 -9.78 -76.27 21.23
CA LEU A 19 -8.91 -75.11 21.42
C LEU A 19 -9.75 -73.98 22.06
N LEU A 20 -9.29 -73.46 23.19
CA LEU A 20 -9.88 -72.33 23.90
C LEU A 20 -10.02 -71.12 22.96
N ALA A 21 -11.25 -70.65 22.74
CA ALA A 21 -11.51 -69.38 22.09
C ALA A 21 -11.32 -68.23 23.09
N LEU A 22 -10.16 -67.58 23.06
CA LEU A 22 -9.98 -66.23 23.58
C LEU A 22 -10.75 -65.29 22.63
N GLY A 23 -11.90 -64.79 23.08
CA GLY A 23 -12.63 -63.72 22.40
C GLY A 23 -11.79 -62.46 22.37
N VAL A 24 -11.16 -62.17 21.24
CA VAL A 24 -10.53 -60.88 20.97
C VAL A 24 -11.65 -59.87 20.75
N ALA A 25 -11.95 -59.08 21.78
CA ALA A 25 -12.81 -57.91 21.64
C ALA A 25 -12.12 -56.93 20.67
N THR A 26 -12.67 -56.76 19.48
CA THR A 26 -12.31 -55.67 18.58
C THR A 26 -12.62 -54.35 19.28
N PRO A 27 -11.65 -53.44 19.47
CA PRO A 27 -11.94 -52.14 20.05
C PRO A 27 -12.91 -51.41 19.13
N ALA A 28 -14.04 -50.99 19.66
CA ALA A 28 -14.99 -50.13 18.96
C ALA A 28 -14.24 -48.85 18.57
N THR A 29 -14.10 -48.59 17.27
CA THR A 29 -13.67 -47.29 16.75
C THR A 29 -14.68 -46.25 17.23
N ALA A 30 -14.27 -45.42 18.20
CA ALA A 30 -15.06 -44.29 18.64
C ALA A 30 -15.40 -43.42 17.42
N ALA A 31 -16.68 -43.08 17.24
CA ALA A 31 -17.09 -42.12 16.23
C ALA A 31 -16.34 -40.80 16.47
N PRO A 32 -15.83 -40.12 15.43
CA PRO A 32 -15.15 -38.85 15.61
C PRO A 32 -16.10 -37.86 16.29
N VAL A 33 -15.63 -37.25 17.39
CA VAL A 33 -16.36 -36.22 18.11
C VAL A 33 -16.60 -35.05 17.16
N ALA A 34 -17.86 -34.66 16.96
CA ALA A 34 -18.21 -33.53 16.10
C ALA A 34 -17.65 -32.25 16.71
N VAL A 35 -16.78 -31.54 15.97
CA VAL A 35 -16.29 -30.22 16.37
C VAL A 35 -17.40 -29.18 16.18
N PRO A 36 -17.87 -28.52 17.25
CA PRO A 36 -18.93 -27.51 17.14
C PRO A 36 -18.41 -26.27 16.41
N LEU A 37 -19.24 -25.72 15.53
CA LEU A 37 -18.97 -24.45 14.85
C LEU A 37 -19.43 -23.28 15.74
N VAL A 38 -18.72 -22.15 15.66
CA VAL A 38 -19.14 -20.91 16.30
C VAL A 38 -20.41 -20.38 15.63
N THR A 39 -21.48 -20.19 16.41
CA THR A 39 -22.78 -19.70 15.92
C THR A 39 -23.02 -18.22 16.20
N HIS A 40 -22.30 -17.64 17.17
CA HIS A 40 -22.38 -16.22 17.55
C HIS A 40 -20.96 -15.62 17.54
N PRO A 41 -20.37 -15.41 16.35
CA PRO A 41 -18.98 -14.99 16.20
C PRO A 41 -18.66 -13.59 16.76
N ALA A 42 -19.63 -12.67 16.81
CA ALA A 42 -19.40 -11.29 17.28
C ALA A 42 -18.92 -11.21 18.74
N GLN A 43 -19.10 -12.28 19.54
CA GLN A 43 -18.57 -12.35 20.91
C GLN A 43 -17.04 -12.45 20.97
N TYR A 44 -16.41 -12.92 19.90
CA TYR A 44 -14.96 -13.08 19.80
C TYR A 44 -14.28 -11.85 19.20
N VAL A 45 -15.03 -10.91 18.62
CA VAL A 45 -14.46 -9.66 18.11
C VAL A 45 -13.94 -8.82 19.28
N ASP A 46 -12.66 -8.44 19.15
CA ASP A 46 -11.93 -7.57 20.06
C ASP A 46 -11.32 -6.41 19.26
N PRO A 47 -12.00 -5.25 19.18
CA PRO A 47 -11.52 -4.08 18.44
C PRO A 47 -10.25 -3.44 19.01
N MET A 48 -9.70 -3.93 20.13
CA MET A 48 -8.41 -3.46 20.63
C MET A 48 -7.22 -4.04 19.86
N ILE A 49 -7.39 -5.15 19.14
CA ILE A 49 -6.29 -5.73 18.34
C ILE A 49 -5.90 -4.75 17.22
N GLY A 50 -4.60 -4.48 17.11
CA GLY A 50 -4.04 -3.51 16.17
C GLY A 50 -4.10 -2.04 16.62
N THR A 51 -4.47 -1.77 17.87
CA THR A 51 -4.40 -0.40 18.45
C THR A 51 -3.03 -0.06 19.04
N GLY A 52 -2.10 -1.02 19.08
CA GLY A 52 -0.73 -0.89 19.58
C GLY A 52 0.30 -0.59 18.49
N THR A 53 1.57 -0.91 18.78
CA THR A 53 2.70 -0.71 17.86
C THR A 53 3.28 -2.03 17.36
N GLY A 54 3.58 -2.11 16.07
CA GLY A 54 4.31 -3.19 15.42
C GLY A 54 5.84 -3.11 15.62
N GLY A 55 6.32 -2.28 16.55
CA GLY A 55 7.74 -2.09 16.84
C GLY A 55 8.37 -0.89 16.12
N ALA A 56 9.71 -0.78 16.22
CA ALA A 56 10.45 0.40 15.75
C ALA A 56 10.43 0.61 14.22
N GLU A 57 10.36 -0.48 13.45
CA GLU A 57 10.38 -0.42 11.98
C GLU A 57 9.00 -0.11 11.39
N VAL A 58 7.93 -0.60 12.04
CA VAL A 58 6.54 -0.52 11.54
C VAL A 58 5.78 0.65 12.17
N GLY A 59 6.08 1.03 13.41
CA GLY A 59 5.35 2.08 14.11
C GLY A 59 3.99 1.63 14.63
N GLN A 60 2.97 2.49 14.58
CA GLN A 60 1.60 2.14 15.04
C GLN A 60 0.87 1.34 13.97
N ILE A 61 0.05 0.35 14.36
CA ILE A 61 -0.74 -0.50 13.45
C ILE A 61 -2.00 0.23 12.94
N ASN A 62 -2.61 1.08 13.76
CA ASN A 62 -3.69 2.03 13.44
C ASN A 62 -5.14 1.54 13.41
N ASN A 63 -5.45 0.38 13.97
CA ASN A 63 -6.85 0.06 14.22
C ASN A 63 -7.45 0.99 15.29
N PHE A 64 -8.78 1.04 15.35
CA PHE A 64 -9.53 1.89 16.26
C PHE A 64 -10.57 1.08 17.04
N PRO A 65 -10.79 1.35 18.35
CA PRO A 65 -11.64 0.51 19.19
C PRO A 65 -13.12 0.90 19.20
N GLY A 66 -13.50 1.99 18.54
CA GLY A 66 -14.87 2.52 18.55
C GLY A 66 -15.91 1.64 17.83
N PRO A 67 -17.20 1.75 18.19
CA PRO A 67 -18.28 1.03 17.53
C PRO A 67 -18.45 1.45 16.07
N ALA A 68 -18.50 0.43 15.20
CA ALA A 68 -19.00 0.50 13.84
C ALA A 68 -19.93 -0.68 13.56
N VAL A 69 -20.81 -0.54 12.56
CA VAL A 69 -21.52 -1.66 11.92
C VAL A 69 -20.79 -2.06 10.63
N PRO A 70 -21.06 -3.24 10.03
CA PRO A 70 -20.41 -3.62 8.77
C PRO A 70 -20.55 -2.53 7.71
N PHE A 71 -19.41 -2.07 7.17
CA PHE A 71 -19.31 -0.98 6.20
C PHE A 71 -19.99 0.35 6.61
N GLY A 72 -20.08 0.63 7.91
CA GLY A 72 -20.73 1.82 8.46
C GLY A 72 -20.09 3.13 8.00
N MET A 73 -20.92 4.15 7.75
CA MET A 73 -20.48 5.52 7.48
C MET A 73 -19.92 6.18 8.75
N LEU A 74 -20.53 5.91 9.90
CA LEU A 74 -20.16 6.48 11.20
C LEU A 74 -19.36 5.48 12.05
N GLN A 75 -18.24 5.94 12.57
CA GLN A 75 -17.29 5.16 13.39
C GLN A 75 -16.94 5.99 14.63
N TRP A 76 -17.76 5.90 15.68
CA TRP A 76 -17.64 6.79 16.84
C TRP A 76 -16.58 6.28 17.81
N SER A 77 -15.32 6.67 17.62
CA SER A 77 -14.17 6.11 18.35
C SER A 77 -13.46 7.17 19.21
N PRO A 78 -12.78 6.77 20.32
CA PRO A 78 -11.88 7.66 21.05
C PRO A 78 -10.69 8.13 20.20
N ASP A 79 -10.34 9.40 20.38
CA ASP A 79 -9.09 10.00 19.92
C ASP A 79 -8.11 10.16 21.08
N THR A 80 -6.84 9.84 20.84
CA THR A 80 -5.73 9.98 21.80
C THR A 80 -4.70 10.97 21.28
N PRO A 81 -4.13 11.84 22.12
CA PRO A 81 -3.13 12.82 21.67
C PRO A 81 -1.92 12.15 21.00
N GLY A 82 -1.56 12.62 19.81
CA GLY A 82 -0.35 12.19 19.10
C GLY A 82 -0.51 10.96 18.20
N ALA A 83 -1.61 10.21 18.30
CA ALA A 83 -1.92 9.13 17.37
C ALA A 83 -2.36 9.69 16.01
N TYR A 84 -1.83 9.14 14.92
CA TYR A 84 -2.11 9.68 13.59
C TYR A 84 -3.41 9.16 12.98
N ALA A 85 -3.87 7.98 13.39
CA ALA A 85 -5.13 7.37 12.99
C ALA A 85 -6.23 7.42 14.06
N GLY A 86 -6.06 8.27 15.08
CA GLY A 86 -7.06 8.50 16.13
C GLY A 86 -6.64 7.92 17.47
N TYR A 87 -6.41 6.61 17.56
CA TYR A 87 -6.19 5.93 18.83
C TYR A 87 -4.83 5.23 18.91
N SER A 88 -4.18 5.30 20.07
CA SER A 88 -3.02 4.49 20.44
C SER A 88 -3.22 3.90 21.83
N TYR A 89 -3.09 2.58 21.93
CA TYR A 89 -3.26 1.84 23.18
C TYR A 89 -2.29 2.32 24.28
N ASP A 90 -1.09 2.77 23.93
CA ASP A 90 -0.12 3.24 24.93
C ASP A 90 -0.45 4.63 25.51
N SER A 91 -1.48 5.31 25.00
CA SER A 91 -1.91 6.61 25.52
C SER A 91 -2.70 6.47 26.82
N THR A 92 -2.58 7.46 27.69
CA THR A 92 -3.34 7.58 28.95
C THR A 92 -4.34 8.72 28.94
N GLN A 93 -4.51 9.38 27.79
CA GLN A 93 -5.41 10.53 27.61
C GLN A 93 -6.28 10.35 26.37
N ILE A 94 -7.52 10.83 26.49
CA ILE A 94 -8.49 10.94 25.40
C ILE A 94 -8.76 12.42 25.13
N SER A 95 -8.62 12.85 23.88
CA SER A 95 -8.92 14.23 23.44
C SER A 95 -10.39 14.41 23.03
N GLY A 96 -11.11 13.33 22.76
CA GLY A 96 -12.53 13.32 22.43
C GLY A 96 -12.96 11.98 21.81
N PHE A 97 -14.22 11.91 21.38
CA PHE A 97 -14.77 10.80 20.61
C PHE A 97 -15.28 11.34 19.28
N SER A 98 -14.57 11.09 18.19
CA SER A 98 -14.88 11.61 16.85
C SER A 98 -15.61 10.59 15.99
N LEU A 99 -16.11 11.02 14.83
CA LEU A 99 -17.20 10.34 14.11
C LEU A 99 -16.74 9.47 12.93
N THR A 100 -15.47 9.56 12.54
CA THR A 100 -14.87 8.91 11.36
C THR A 100 -13.44 8.46 11.69
N HIS A 101 -13.06 7.26 11.27
CA HIS A 101 -11.75 6.67 11.55
C HIS A 101 -11.31 5.78 10.38
N ALA A 102 -10.02 5.43 10.30
CA ALA A 102 -9.52 4.34 9.46
C ALA A 102 -8.11 3.93 9.87
N SER A 103 -7.77 2.66 9.63
CA SER A 103 -6.39 2.18 9.70
C SER A 103 -5.61 2.68 8.48
N VAL A 104 -5.16 3.93 8.61
CA VAL A 104 -4.36 4.82 7.75
C VAL A 104 -2.86 4.61 7.69
N GLY A 105 -2.15 4.70 6.56
CA GLY A 105 -0.72 5.08 6.57
C GLY A 105 -0.44 6.57 6.83
N CYS A 106 -1.47 7.44 6.71
CA CYS A 106 -1.36 8.90 6.87
C CYS A 106 -2.47 9.46 7.78
N ARG A 107 -2.28 10.69 8.29
CA ARG A 107 -3.32 11.39 9.08
C ARG A 107 -4.55 11.68 8.24
N GLN A 108 -5.70 11.19 8.68
CA GLN A 108 -7.02 11.51 8.11
C GLN A 108 -8.12 11.18 9.11
N PHE A 109 -9.30 11.77 8.93
CA PHE A 109 -10.48 11.54 9.75
C PHE A 109 -10.34 12.11 11.17
N GLY A 110 -10.93 11.46 12.17
CA GLY A 110 -11.09 11.99 13.52
C GLY A 110 -12.02 13.18 13.57
N ASP A 111 -13.03 13.22 12.68
CA ASP A 111 -13.85 14.40 12.45
C ASP A 111 -14.83 14.66 13.62
N VAL A 112 -14.87 15.92 14.07
CA VAL A 112 -15.83 16.42 15.08
C VAL A 112 -15.77 15.67 16.42
N PRO A 113 -14.63 15.70 17.15
CA PRO A 113 -14.53 15.08 18.46
C PRO A 113 -15.52 15.66 19.47
N ILE A 114 -16.21 14.78 20.20
CA ILE A 114 -17.13 15.11 21.28
C ILE A 114 -16.51 14.69 22.61
N LEU A 115 -16.47 15.56 23.62
CA LEU A 115 -15.85 15.26 24.92
C LEU A 115 -16.77 15.69 26.08
N PRO A 116 -17.31 14.76 26.88
CA PRO A 116 -18.07 15.09 28.07
C PRO A 116 -17.14 15.36 29.26
N VAL A 117 -17.36 16.47 29.98
CA VAL A 117 -16.50 16.95 31.06
C VAL A 117 -17.30 17.58 32.20
N VAL A 118 -16.69 17.79 33.36
CA VAL A 118 -17.30 18.48 34.50
C VAL A 118 -16.50 19.74 34.86
N GLY A 119 -17.20 20.79 35.31
CA GLY A 119 -16.58 22.04 35.76
C GLY A 119 -16.24 22.97 34.60
N ASP A 120 -15.38 23.97 34.81
CA ASP A 120 -15.12 25.02 33.82
C ASP A 120 -14.42 24.50 32.55
N VAL A 121 -14.79 25.01 31.38
CA VAL A 121 -14.22 24.59 30.08
C VAL A 121 -12.83 25.18 29.78
N GLY A 122 -12.39 26.16 30.57
CA GLY A 122 -11.09 26.81 30.44
C GLY A 122 -10.99 27.76 29.23
N ALA A 123 -9.79 28.31 29.02
CA ALA A 123 -9.51 29.26 27.95
C ALA A 123 -9.23 28.60 26.58
N ALA A 124 -8.96 27.29 26.56
CA ALA A 124 -8.63 26.54 25.35
C ALA A 124 -9.35 25.17 25.32
N PRO A 125 -10.70 25.13 25.32
CA PRO A 125 -11.49 23.90 25.33
C PRO A 125 -11.20 22.96 24.16
N TRP A 126 -10.76 23.48 23.01
CA TRP A 126 -10.35 22.68 21.86
C TRP A 126 -9.17 21.73 22.17
N ASN A 127 -8.25 22.13 23.05
CA ASN A 127 -7.11 21.32 23.49
C ASN A 127 -7.40 20.42 24.69
N ARG A 128 -8.61 20.47 25.27
CA ARG A 128 -8.93 19.70 26.48
C ARG A 128 -8.88 18.21 26.21
N SER A 129 -8.18 17.47 27.06
CA SER A 129 -8.21 16.01 27.15
C SER A 129 -8.65 15.58 28.54
N GLU A 130 -8.97 14.30 28.70
CA GLU A 130 -9.28 13.68 29.98
C GLU A 130 -8.44 12.40 30.12
N THR A 131 -7.96 12.11 31.33
CA THR A 131 -7.24 10.87 31.62
C THR A 131 -8.18 9.67 31.66
N PHE A 132 -7.67 8.48 31.31
CA PHE A 132 -8.42 7.22 31.38
C PHE A 132 -7.50 6.03 31.73
N SER A 133 -8.09 4.85 31.89
CA SER A 133 -7.37 3.59 32.09
C SER A 133 -8.06 2.45 31.35
N HIS A 134 -7.29 1.54 30.74
CA HIS A 134 -7.83 0.32 30.13
C HIS A 134 -8.60 -0.58 31.11
N THR A 135 -8.43 -0.39 32.43
CA THR A 135 -9.20 -1.12 33.46
C THR A 135 -10.69 -0.75 33.48
N THR A 136 -11.05 0.44 32.99
CA THR A 136 -12.44 0.92 32.87
C THR A 136 -12.91 0.96 31.42
N GLU A 137 -12.04 0.63 30.48
CA GLU A 137 -12.28 0.64 29.04
C GLU A 137 -12.74 -0.75 28.58
N THR A 138 -13.66 -0.78 27.62
CA THR A 138 -14.11 -2.01 26.98
C THR A 138 -14.54 -1.72 25.56
N ALA A 139 -14.01 -2.46 24.60
CA ALA A 139 -14.43 -2.44 23.20
C ALA A 139 -14.98 -3.82 22.80
N ARG A 140 -16.06 -3.82 22.00
CA ARG A 140 -16.72 -5.02 21.45
C ARG A 140 -17.36 -4.63 20.11
N ALA A 141 -17.69 -5.62 19.27
CA ALA A 141 -18.44 -5.38 18.04
C ALA A 141 -19.72 -4.55 18.29
N GLY A 142 -19.72 -3.30 17.82
CA GLY A 142 -20.85 -2.36 17.94
C GLY A 142 -20.98 -1.62 19.29
N ALA A 143 -20.02 -1.75 20.21
CA ALA A 143 -20.05 -1.04 21.50
C ALA A 143 -18.64 -0.65 21.99
N TYR A 144 -18.51 0.56 22.54
CA TYR A 144 -17.31 1.00 23.27
C TYR A 144 -17.73 1.71 24.55
N SER A 145 -16.96 1.51 25.63
CA SER A 145 -17.20 2.21 26.87
C SER A 145 -15.91 2.52 27.62
N VAL A 146 -15.85 3.66 28.31
CA VAL A 146 -14.70 4.08 29.13
C VAL A 146 -15.14 5.02 30.24
N THR A 147 -14.36 5.09 31.33
CA THR A 147 -14.54 6.15 32.35
C THR A 147 -13.43 7.20 32.21
N LEU A 148 -13.83 8.45 31.97
CA LEU A 148 -12.95 9.62 31.99
C LEU A 148 -12.68 10.00 33.44
N ALA A 149 -11.43 9.87 33.88
CA ALA A 149 -11.07 9.89 35.29
C ALA A 149 -11.05 11.31 35.90
N ASP A 150 -10.67 12.34 35.14
CA ASP A 150 -10.58 13.71 35.69
C ASP A 150 -11.98 14.28 35.99
N SER A 151 -12.97 13.99 35.15
CA SER A 151 -14.37 14.43 35.31
C SER A 151 -15.30 13.38 35.94
N ASP A 152 -14.81 12.16 36.22
CA ASP A 152 -15.59 11.00 36.69
C ASP A 152 -16.84 10.71 35.82
N VAL A 153 -16.67 10.78 34.49
CA VAL A 153 -17.77 10.56 33.53
C VAL A 153 -17.64 9.20 32.88
N ARG A 154 -18.68 8.37 33.01
CA ARG A 154 -18.80 7.13 32.24
C ARG A 154 -19.39 7.42 30.86
N VAL A 155 -18.70 6.96 29.83
CA VAL A 155 -19.10 7.05 28.43
C VAL A 155 -19.44 5.65 27.92
N ASP A 156 -20.63 5.49 27.34
CA ASP A 156 -21.05 4.27 26.64
C ASP A 156 -21.53 4.66 25.24
N LEU A 157 -20.91 4.10 24.20
CA LEU A 157 -21.14 4.41 22.78
C LEU A 157 -21.69 3.21 22.02
N SER A 158 -22.47 3.48 20.98
CA SER A 158 -22.86 2.53 19.94
C SER A 158 -23.16 3.27 18.64
N SER A 159 -23.22 2.53 17.52
CA SER A 159 -23.50 3.09 16.19
C SER A 159 -24.42 2.20 15.37
N ALA A 160 -25.21 2.85 14.52
CA ALA A 160 -25.84 2.31 13.32
C ALA A 160 -25.01 2.77 12.10
N THR A 161 -25.54 2.60 10.89
CA THR A 161 -24.79 2.92 9.66
C THR A 161 -24.36 4.39 9.60
N ARG A 162 -25.23 5.35 9.95
CA ARG A 162 -24.98 6.80 9.81
C ARG A 162 -25.20 7.59 11.10
N THR A 163 -25.69 6.91 12.14
CA THR A 163 -26.09 7.52 13.41
C THR A 163 -25.44 6.80 14.58
N GLY A 164 -24.83 7.54 15.49
CA GLY A 164 -24.33 7.10 16.78
C GLY A 164 -25.27 7.45 17.93
N LEU A 165 -25.18 6.70 19.02
CA LEU A 165 -25.83 6.99 20.30
C LEU A 165 -24.83 6.85 21.44
N ALA A 166 -24.74 7.89 22.27
CA ALA A 166 -23.96 7.92 23.48
C ALA A 166 -24.86 8.06 24.72
N ALA A 167 -24.46 7.41 25.80
CA ALA A 167 -24.88 7.71 27.16
C ALA A 167 -23.69 8.25 27.96
N PHE A 168 -23.79 9.49 28.43
CA PHE A 168 -22.79 10.13 29.29
C PHE A 168 -23.34 10.16 30.72
N THR A 169 -22.81 9.32 31.61
CA THR A 169 -23.21 9.29 33.02
C THR A 169 -22.25 10.14 33.83
N PHE A 170 -22.71 11.33 34.21
CA PHE A 170 -21.96 12.33 34.96
C PHE A 170 -22.11 12.13 36.48
N PRO A 171 -21.17 12.66 37.29
CA PRO A 171 -21.38 12.80 38.72
C PRO A 171 -22.35 13.94 39.03
N ALA A 172 -22.67 14.06 40.32
CA ALA A 172 -22.71 15.30 41.11
C ALA A 172 -23.05 16.72 40.60
N SER A 173 -23.42 17.08 39.37
CA SER A 173 -23.10 18.45 38.89
C SER A 173 -24.25 19.29 38.31
N ASP A 174 -24.21 20.62 38.53
CA ASP A 174 -24.97 21.63 37.76
C ASP A 174 -24.14 22.21 36.59
N ARG A 175 -22.89 21.75 36.43
CA ARG A 175 -21.95 22.06 35.36
C ARG A 175 -21.43 20.78 34.69
N ALA A 176 -22.32 19.85 34.37
CA ALA A 176 -21.99 18.77 33.45
C ALA A 176 -21.98 19.32 32.03
N GLN A 177 -20.91 19.14 31.28
CA GLN A 177 -20.72 19.78 29.98
C GLN A 177 -20.39 18.75 28.90
N VAL A 178 -20.87 18.99 27.69
CA VAL A 178 -20.46 18.26 26.49
C VAL A 178 -19.82 19.25 25.53
N LEU A 179 -18.55 19.03 25.22
CA LEU A 179 -17.80 19.81 24.23
C LEU A 179 -18.01 19.19 22.86
N VAL A 180 -18.35 20.01 21.86
CA VAL A 180 -18.40 19.63 20.45
C VAL A 180 -17.31 20.41 19.73
N LYS A 181 -16.22 19.74 19.40
CA LYS A 181 -15.03 20.33 18.76
C LYS A 181 -15.18 20.28 17.24
N ALA A 182 -16.09 21.10 16.69
CA ALA A 182 -16.45 21.09 15.28
C ALA A 182 -15.25 21.30 14.32
N GLY A 183 -14.31 22.17 14.69
CA GLY A 183 -13.06 22.44 13.97
C GLY A 183 -11.87 21.62 14.46
N ALA A 184 -12.08 20.34 14.76
CA ALA A 184 -11.00 19.41 15.05
C ALA A 184 -11.14 18.12 14.23
N SER A 185 -10.00 17.65 13.75
CA SER A 185 -9.76 16.42 13.00
C SER A 185 -8.27 16.08 13.08
N LEU A 186 -7.88 14.86 12.70
CA LEU A 186 -6.50 14.39 12.82
C LEU A 186 -5.54 15.12 11.87
N ASN A 187 -6.05 15.58 10.72
CA ASN A 187 -5.29 16.38 9.76
C ASN A 187 -5.60 17.89 9.82
N GLY A 188 -6.43 18.31 10.78
CA GLY A 188 -6.87 19.70 10.92
C GLY A 188 -7.98 20.09 9.94
N ASN A 189 -8.66 21.19 10.26
CA ASN A 189 -9.81 21.67 9.49
C ASN A 189 -9.48 22.99 8.79
N GLN A 190 -9.99 23.12 7.57
CA GLN A 190 -9.88 24.34 6.77
C GLN A 190 -11.07 25.27 7.02
N ALA A 191 -12.22 24.69 7.32
CA ALA A 191 -13.43 25.40 7.74
C ALA A 191 -14.21 24.51 8.69
N ALA A 192 -14.87 25.12 9.67
CA ALA A 192 -15.88 24.45 10.47
C ALA A 192 -16.91 25.47 10.95
N GLY A 193 -18.07 24.98 11.35
CA GLY A 193 -19.10 25.78 11.99
C GLY A 193 -20.04 24.93 12.82
N LEU A 194 -20.63 25.57 13.82
CA LEU A 194 -21.59 24.98 14.74
C LEU A 194 -22.71 25.99 14.98
N ARG A 195 -23.94 25.53 15.12
CA ARG A 195 -25.10 26.36 15.48
C ARG A 195 -26.16 25.54 16.23
N THR A 196 -26.99 26.21 17.02
CA THR A 196 -28.16 25.59 17.67
C THR A 196 -29.33 25.37 16.71
N VAL A 197 -30.10 24.31 16.98
CA VAL A 197 -31.43 24.05 16.43
C VAL A 197 -32.38 23.84 17.61
N GLY A 198 -33.03 24.92 18.05
CA GLY A 198 -33.85 24.88 19.27
C GLY A 198 -32.99 24.78 20.54
N ASP A 199 -33.49 24.09 21.56
CA ASP A 199 -32.93 24.04 22.92
C ASP A 199 -32.25 22.70 23.26
N ARG A 200 -32.19 21.76 22.32
CA ARG A 200 -31.68 20.38 22.54
C ARG A 200 -30.86 19.80 21.39
N GLU A 201 -30.61 20.57 20.34
CA GLU A 201 -29.87 20.10 19.17
C GLU A 201 -28.87 21.16 18.70
N VAL A 202 -27.72 20.69 18.22
CA VAL A 202 -26.75 21.49 17.47
C VAL A 202 -26.47 20.82 16.13
N THR A 203 -26.19 21.62 15.10
CA THR A 203 -25.81 21.14 13.77
C THR A 203 -24.64 21.95 13.26
N GLY A 204 -23.87 21.38 12.36
CA GLY A 204 -22.65 22.01 11.87
C GLY A 204 -22.04 21.27 10.70
N SER A 205 -20.93 21.81 10.22
CA SER A 205 -20.12 21.18 9.19
C SER A 205 -18.65 21.38 9.48
N ALA A 206 -17.82 20.46 9.00
CA ALA A 206 -16.37 20.53 9.07
C ALA A 206 -15.77 20.13 7.72
N THR A 207 -14.87 20.94 7.20
CA THR A 207 -14.13 20.67 5.97
C THR A 207 -12.69 20.34 6.33
N THR A 208 -12.25 19.17 5.93
CA THR A 208 -10.87 18.66 6.09
C THR A 208 -10.44 17.99 4.78
N GLY A 209 -9.28 17.34 4.78
CA GLY A 209 -8.71 16.68 3.64
C GLY A 209 -7.20 16.63 3.75
N ASP A 210 -6.53 16.87 2.64
CA ASP A 210 -5.08 16.88 2.49
C ASP A 210 -4.40 15.56 2.88
N PHE A 211 -5.07 14.44 2.57
CA PHE A 211 -4.59 13.09 2.85
C PHE A 211 -3.19 12.86 2.26
N CYS A 212 -2.24 12.38 3.06
CA CYS A 212 -0.83 12.24 2.68
C CYS A 212 -0.24 13.51 2.00
N GLY A 213 -0.67 14.71 2.42
CA GLY A 213 -0.22 15.99 1.85
C GLY A 213 -0.76 16.28 0.44
N LYS A 214 -1.77 15.54 -0.02
CA LYS A 214 -2.46 15.79 -1.30
C LYS A 214 -3.47 16.93 -1.15
N GLN A 215 -4.19 17.31 -2.20
CA GLN A 215 -5.09 18.49 -2.17
C GLN A 215 -6.58 18.13 -2.22
N ASN A 216 -6.90 16.85 -2.01
CA ASN A 216 -8.28 16.36 -1.90
C ASN A 216 -8.93 16.89 -0.62
N LYS A 217 -10.22 17.23 -0.70
CA LYS A 217 -10.98 17.80 0.42
C LYS A 217 -12.38 17.21 0.45
N TYR A 218 -12.93 17.08 1.65
CA TYR A 218 -14.33 16.73 1.84
C TYR A 218 -14.95 17.54 2.96
N THR A 219 -16.28 17.59 2.99
CA THR A 219 -17.04 18.23 4.07
C THR A 219 -17.98 17.23 4.70
N ILE A 220 -17.86 17.07 6.01
CA ILE A 220 -18.81 16.33 6.84
C ILE A 220 -19.82 17.32 7.42
N PHE A 221 -21.09 16.97 7.34
CA PHE A 221 -22.20 17.63 8.01
C PHE A 221 -22.68 16.76 9.16
N PHE A 222 -23.06 17.38 10.28
CA PHE A 222 -23.49 16.64 11.47
C PHE A 222 -24.67 17.30 12.19
N SER A 223 -25.43 16.48 12.90
CA SER A 223 -26.42 16.91 13.89
C SER A 223 -26.20 16.12 15.18
N VAL A 224 -26.17 16.82 16.31
CA VAL A 224 -26.07 16.25 17.66
C VAL A 224 -27.32 16.66 18.44
N ARG A 225 -28.16 15.68 18.79
CA ARG A 225 -29.40 15.88 19.52
C ARG A 225 -29.36 15.21 20.88
N PHE A 226 -29.79 15.93 21.90
CA PHE A 226 -29.81 15.48 23.29
C PHE A 226 -31.22 15.10 23.76
N ASP A 227 -31.28 14.25 24.79
CA ASP A 227 -32.54 13.78 25.39
C ASP A 227 -33.25 14.87 26.23
N ARG A 228 -32.57 15.98 26.50
CA ARG A 228 -33.04 17.10 27.32
C ARG A 228 -32.52 18.44 26.82
N PRO A 229 -33.14 19.56 27.23
CA PRO A 229 -32.62 20.89 26.92
C PRO A 229 -31.27 21.19 27.59
N PHE A 230 -30.47 22.04 26.96
CA PHE A 230 -29.30 22.64 27.59
C PHE A 230 -29.73 23.64 28.67
N THR A 231 -29.02 23.75 29.79
CA THR A 231 -29.23 24.81 30.78
C THR A 231 -28.54 26.11 30.38
N THR A 232 -27.38 26.00 29.74
CA THR A 232 -26.63 27.10 29.11
C THR A 232 -25.67 26.53 28.07
N ALA A 233 -25.16 27.40 27.20
CA ALA A 233 -24.20 27.04 26.16
C ALA A 233 -23.26 28.23 25.85
N GLY A 234 -22.18 27.97 25.15
CA GLY A 234 -21.32 28.99 24.55
C GLY A 234 -20.44 28.41 23.45
N GLY A 235 -20.15 29.23 22.43
CA GLY A 235 -19.27 28.86 21.32
C GLY A 235 -17.84 29.37 21.49
N TRP A 236 -16.92 28.87 20.66
CA TRP A 236 -15.58 29.42 20.47
C TRP A 236 -15.19 29.40 18.99
N ASP A 237 -14.20 30.22 18.63
CA ASP A 237 -13.63 30.32 17.28
C ASP A 237 -12.17 29.79 17.18
N GLY A 238 -11.63 29.30 18.30
CA GLY A 238 -10.24 28.86 18.45
C GLY A 238 -9.30 29.90 19.05
N THR A 239 -9.80 31.10 19.33
CA THR A 239 -9.08 32.17 20.00
C THR A 239 -9.81 32.65 21.26
N THR A 240 -11.13 32.78 21.18
CA THR A 240 -11.97 33.30 22.26
C THR A 240 -13.05 32.29 22.62
N VAL A 241 -13.28 32.10 23.92
CA VAL A 241 -14.36 31.27 24.45
C VAL A 241 -15.50 32.17 24.92
N GLY A 242 -16.69 31.96 24.37
CA GLY A 242 -17.89 32.68 24.76
C GLY A 242 -18.30 32.40 26.21
N ALA A 243 -18.75 33.43 26.93
CA ALA A 243 -19.27 33.30 28.29
C ALA A 243 -20.59 32.49 28.31
N PRO A 244 -20.98 31.87 29.45
CA PRO A 244 -22.21 31.10 29.53
C PRO A 244 -23.44 31.91 29.10
N GLY A 245 -24.21 31.37 28.15
CA GLY A 245 -25.39 32.01 27.57
C GLY A 245 -25.08 32.83 26.31
N SER A 246 -23.83 32.83 25.83
CA SER A 246 -23.48 33.42 24.55
C SER A 246 -24.00 32.59 23.37
N SER A 247 -23.96 33.17 22.16
CA SER A 247 -24.24 32.42 20.94
C SER A 247 -23.28 31.22 20.80
N ILE A 248 -23.81 30.11 20.28
CA ILE A 248 -23.02 28.97 19.78
C ILE A 248 -22.98 28.96 18.25
N ASP A 249 -23.60 29.93 17.58
CA ASP A 249 -23.45 30.14 16.13
C ASP A 249 -22.05 30.71 15.88
N VAL A 250 -21.11 29.83 15.58
CA VAL A 250 -19.69 30.13 15.39
C VAL A 250 -19.18 29.47 14.12
N SER A 251 -18.17 30.09 13.53
CA SER A 251 -17.46 29.56 12.38
C SER A 251 -15.97 29.84 12.50
N GLY A 252 -15.18 28.98 11.86
CA GLY A 252 -13.73 29.05 11.88
C GLY A 252 -13.10 27.66 11.93
N PRO A 253 -11.83 27.52 11.50
CA PRO A 253 -11.15 26.23 11.39
C PRO A 253 -10.97 25.52 12.73
N HIS A 254 -11.07 26.22 13.86
CA HIS A 254 -10.96 25.68 15.22
C HIS A 254 -12.24 25.90 16.05
N SER A 255 -13.36 26.20 15.38
CA SER A 255 -14.61 26.53 16.05
C SER A 255 -15.24 25.33 16.78
N GLY A 256 -16.12 25.62 17.73
CA GLY A 256 -16.87 24.59 18.47
C GLY A 256 -17.72 25.20 19.57
N GLY A 257 -18.27 24.36 20.44
CA GLY A 257 -19.09 24.84 21.54
C GLY A 257 -19.23 23.88 22.70
N TYR A 258 -19.62 24.41 23.85
CA TYR A 258 -19.95 23.65 25.05
C TYR A 258 -21.43 23.75 25.36
N LEU A 259 -22.00 22.63 25.78
CA LEU A 259 -23.42 22.48 26.13
C LEU A 259 -23.50 22.01 27.58
N THR A 260 -24.16 22.78 28.43
CA THR A 260 -24.25 22.51 29.87
C THR A 260 -25.58 21.85 30.23
N PHE A 261 -25.53 20.92 31.19
CA PHE A 261 -26.67 20.17 31.70
C PHE A 261 -26.65 20.14 33.24
N ASP A 262 -27.84 20.16 33.85
CA ASP A 262 -28.00 19.84 35.26
C ASP A 262 -28.19 18.33 35.42
N THR A 263 -27.26 17.69 36.11
CA THR A 263 -27.24 16.24 36.34
C THR A 263 -27.45 15.88 37.81
N ARG A 264 -27.80 16.84 38.68
CA ARG A 264 -27.97 16.63 40.14
C ARG A 264 -28.96 15.53 40.50
N THR A 265 -30.01 15.35 39.69
CA THR A 265 -31.07 14.36 39.90
C THR A 265 -31.10 13.27 38.82
N ASN A 266 -30.84 13.63 37.56
CA ASN A 266 -30.75 12.69 36.43
C ASN A 266 -29.34 12.73 35.82
N ARG A 267 -28.52 11.76 36.22
CA ARG A 267 -27.06 11.71 35.98
C ARG A 267 -26.65 11.44 34.53
N THR A 268 -27.48 10.72 33.78
CA THR A 268 -27.14 10.26 32.43
C THR A 268 -27.72 11.21 31.40
N VAL A 269 -26.89 11.83 30.57
CA VAL A 269 -27.28 12.63 29.41
C VAL A 269 -27.04 11.79 28.16
N HIS A 270 -28.06 11.61 27.33
CA HIS A 270 -27.91 10.89 26.06
C HIS A 270 -27.71 11.86 24.91
N ALA A 271 -26.87 11.48 23.95
CA ALA A 271 -26.62 12.23 22.72
C ALA A 271 -26.73 11.29 21.52
N LYS A 272 -27.61 11.62 20.57
CA LYS A 272 -27.60 11.02 19.23
C LYS A 272 -26.83 11.91 18.30
N VAL A 273 -25.96 11.32 17.49
CA VAL A 273 -25.15 12.03 16.51
C VAL A 273 -25.39 11.39 15.16
N ALA A 274 -25.75 12.16 14.14
CA ALA A 274 -25.87 11.68 12.78
C ALA A 274 -25.00 12.51 11.84
N ILE A 275 -24.41 11.86 10.85
CA ILE A 275 -23.54 12.48 9.86
C ILE A 275 -24.10 12.37 8.44
N SER A 276 -23.66 13.26 7.56
CA SER A 276 -23.94 13.25 6.12
C SER A 276 -22.79 13.93 5.38
N PHE A 277 -22.47 13.46 4.18
CA PHE A 277 -21.53 14.15 3.27
C PHE A 277 -22.25 15.03 2.24
N VAL A 278 -23.58 15.18 2.35
CA VAL A 278 -24.39 15.98 1.44
C VAL A 278 -24.78 17.30 2.07
N ASP A 279 -25.50 17.27 3.19
CA ASP A 279 -25.98 18.47 3.89
C ASP A 279 -26.48 18.18 5.31
N ASN A 280 -26.69 19.24 6.11
CA ASN A 280 -27.25 19.15 7.47
C ASN A 280 -28.64 18.51 7.52
N ALA A 281 -29.47 18.70 6.50
CA ALA A 281 -30.82 18.12 6.47
C ALA A 281 -30.76 16.60 6.27
N GLY A 282 -29.78 16.11 5.51
CA GLY A 282 -29.42 14.71 5.36
C GLY A 282 -29.00 14.10 6.68
N ALA A 283 -28.08 14.76 7.40
CA ALA A 283 -27.67 14.33 8.74
C ALA A 283 -28.88 14.21 9.70
N GLN A 284 -29.77 15.22 9.71
CA GLN A 284 -31.00 15.17 10.51
C GLN A 284 -31.95 14.03 10.10
N ARG A 285 -32.04 13.68 8.82
CA ARG A 285 -32.84 12.53 8.34
C ARG A 285 -32.21 11.21 8.75
N ASN A 286 -30.89 11.08 8.63
CA ASN A 286 -30.14 9.88 9.00
C ASN A 286 -30.38 9.49 10.47
N MET A 287 -30.54 10.48 11.35
CA MET A 287 -30.86 10.31 12.78
C MET A 287 -32.05 9.35 13.07
N ALA A 288 -32.96 9.18 12.10
CA ALA A 288 -34.10 8.27 12.23
C ALA A 288 -33.71 6.79 12.39
N GLU A 289 -32.47 6.41 12.04
CA GLU A 289 -31.92 5.05 12.26
C GLU A 289 -32.00 4.61 13.73
N ILE A 290 -31.92 5.56 14.67
CA ILE A 290 -31.99 5.28 16.11
C ILE A 290 -33.21 6.00 16.71
N PRO A 291 -34.37 5.34 16.88
CA PRO A 291 -35.58 5.98 17.41
C PRO A 291 -35.54 6.18 18.94
N GLY A 292 -34.99 5.22 19.69
CA GLY A 292 -34.92 5.25 21.17
C GLY A 292 -33.69 5.96 21.73
N TRP A 293 -33.61 6.12 23.05
CA TRP A 293 -32.46 6.73 23.75
C TRP A 293 -31.61 5.73 24.55
N ASP A 294 -32.07 4.48 24.65
CA ASP A 294 -31.33 3.41 25.31
C ASP A 294 -30.25 2.84 24.36
N PRO A 295 -28.96 2.87 24.74
CA PRO A 295 -27.89 2.25 23.94
C PRO A 295 -28.01 0.74 23.81
N GLY A 296 -28.63 0.04 24.77
CA GLY A 296 -28.68 -1.43 24.80
C GLY A 296 -29.29 -2.06 23.52
N PRO A 297 -30.47 -1.61 23.06
CA PRO A 297 -31.03 -2.05 21.79
C PRO A 297 -30.16 -1.76 20.56
N VAL A 298 -29.44 -0.63 20.54
CA VAL A 298 -28.54 -0.27 19.42
C VAL A 298 -27.32 -1.20 19.40
N GLN A 299 -26.71 -1.43 20.56
CA GLN A 299 -25.60 -2.38 20.72
C GLN A 299 -26.01 -3.80 20.33
N ALA A 300 -27.21 -4.24 20.73
CA ALA A 300 -27.73 -5.55 20.37
C ALA A 300 -27.99 -5.67 18.85
N ALA A 301 -28.52 -4.63 18.21
CA ALA A 301 -28.73 -4.59 16.77
C ALA A 301 -27.41 -4.62 16.00
N ALA A 302 -26.41 -3.82 16.41
CA ALA A 302 -25.07 -3.83 15.83
C ALA A 302 -24.41 -5.22 15.97
N ARG A 303 -24.48 -5.82 17.16
CA ARG A 303 -23.97 -7.18 17.40
C ARG A 303 -24.66 -8.23 16.53
N THR A 304 -25.97 -8.11 16.32
CA THR A 304 -26.73 -9.03 15.45
C THR A 304 -26.26 -8.92 14.00
N GLN A 305 -26.08 -7.69 13.49
CA GLN A 305 -25.54 -7.47 12.15
C GLN A 305 -24.14 -8.08 12.00
N TRP A 306 -23.28 -7.93 13.01
CA TRP A 306 -21.97 -8.56 13.04
C TRP A 306 -22.05 -10.09 13.09
N ASP A 307 -22.91 -10.66 13.93
CA ASP A 307 -23.13 -12.11 13.97
C ASP A 307 -23.54 -12.64 12.58
N ASP A 308 -24.45 -11.95 11.88
CA ASP A 308 -24.96 -12.36 10.57
C ASP A 308 -23.88 -12.36 9.47
N VAL A 309 -23.04 -11.30 9.40
CA VAL A 309 -22.00 -11.22 8.37
C VAL A 309 -20.79 -12.09 8.71
N LEU A 310 -20.36 -12.14 9.97
CA LEU A 310 -19.22 -12.96 10.39
C LEU A 310 -19.55 -14.46 10.31
N ALA A 311 -20.81 -14.85 10.53
CA ALA A 311 -21.25 -16.24 10.39
C ALA A 311 -21.23 -16.75 8.94
N ARG A 312 -20.93 -15.89 7.95
CA ARG A 312 -20.59 -16.35 6.58
C ARG A 312 -19.34 -17.22 6.57
N ILE A 313 -18.46 -17.06 7.57
CA ILE A 313 -17.38 -18.01 7.83
C ILE A 313 -17.48 -18.52 9.27
N GLN A 314 -17.81 -19.80 9.43
CA GLN A 314 -17.86 -20.44 10.73
C GLN A 314 -16.65 -21.33 10.92
N VAL A 315 -15.89 -21.10 11.99
CA VAL A 315 -14.80 -21.98 12.40
C VAL A 315 -15.20 -22.80 13.63
N GLY A 316 -14.55 -23.93 13.84
CA GLY A 316 -14.76 -24.81 14.98
C GLY A 316 -13.44 -25.38 15.49
N GLY A 317 -13.30 -25.44 16.82
CA GLY A 317 -12.03 -25.74 17.49
C GLY A 317 -11.14 -24.49 17.65
N GLY A 318 -9.90 -24.68 18.11
CA GLY A 318 -8.98 -23.59 18.43
C GLY A 318 -9.10 -23.07 19.87
N THR A 319 -8.14 -22.22 20.28
CA THR A 319 -8.16 -21.52 21.58
C THR A 319 -9.05 -20.27 21.51
N ASP A 320 -9.46 -19.73 22.66
CA ASP A 320 -10.19 -18.45 22.72
C ASP A 320 -9.42 -17.31 22.03
N ALA A 321 -8.11 -17.22 22.29
CA ALA A 321 -7.23 -16.24 21.63
C ALA A 321 -7.24 -16.40 20.11
N ARG A 322 -7.22 -17.64 19.60
CA ARG A 322 -7.26 -17.90 18.16
C ARG A 322 -8.59 -17.51 17.54
N LEU A 323 -9.70 -17.79 18.23
CA LEU A 323 -11.03 -17.34 17.79
C LEU A 323 -11.13 -15.82 17.79
N ARG A 324 -10.55 -15.13 18.78
CA ARG A 324 -10.47 -13.67 18.82
C ARG A 324 -9.70 -13.10 17.64
N THR A 325 -8.48 -13.56 17.40
CA THR A 325 -7.67 -13.09 16.26
C THR A 325 -8.41 -13.31 14.94
N PHE A 326 -9.00 -14.49 14.72
CA PHE A 326 -9.72 -14.78 13.47
C PHE A 326 -10.97 -13.92 13.27
N TYR A 327 -11.83 -13.81 14.29
CA TYR A 327 -13.07 -13.05 14.14
C TYR A 327 -12.85 -11.54 14.19
N THR A 328 -11.80 -11.05 14.85
CA THR A 328 -11.39 -9.64 14.74
C THR A 328 -10.83 -9.33 13.36
N ALA A 329 -9.97 -10.17 12.79
CA ALA A 329 -9.48 -9.97 11.42
C ALA A 329 -10.65 -9.96 10.42
N LEU A 330 -11.59 -10.91 10.54
CA LEU A 330 -12.79 -10.91 9.69
C LEU A 330 -13.68 -9.67 9.92
N TYR A 331 -13.73 -9.12 11.14
CA TYR A 331 -14.40 -7.86 11.45
C TYR A 331 -13.74 -6.67 10.73
N HIS A 332 -12.40 -6.54 10.83
CA HIS A 332 -11.64 -5.47 10.18
C HIS A 332 -11.77 -5.52 8.64
N SER A 333 -11.76 -6.71 8.04
CA SER A 333 -12.03 -6.91 6.60
C SER A 333 -13.43 -6.50 6.13
N LEU A 334 -14.35 -6.15 7.02
CA LEU A 334 -15.73 -5.78 6.69
C LEU A 334 -16.09 -4.37 7.21
N LEU A 335 -15.08 -3.57 7.59
CA LEU A 335 -15.27 -2.16 7.95
C LEU A 335 -15.23 -1.22 6.72
N TYR A 336 -14.43 -1.55 5.71
CA TYR A 336 -14.17 -0.71 4.54
C TYR A 336 -14.41 -1.47 3.23
N PRO A 337 -14.72 -0.76 2.12
CA PRO A 337 -15.04 0.67 2.00
C PRO A 337 -16.28 1.09 2.79
N THR A 338 -16.45 2.37 3.14
CA THR A 338 -17.57 2.81 4.00
C THR A 338 -18.76 3.28 3.18
N THR A 339 -19.97 3.09 3.70
CA THR A 339 -21.19 3.70 3.18
C THR A 339 -21.02 5.22 3.06
N PHE A 340 -21.39 5.80 1.91
CA PHE A 340 -21.21 7.22 1.59
C PHE A 340 -22.52 7.94 1.20
N SER A 341 -23.58 7.20 0.84
CA SER A 341 -24.91 7.78 0.61
C SER A 341 -25.73 7.93 1.90
N ASP A 342 -26.52 9.01 1.99
CA ASP A 342 -27.56 9.23 3.01
C ASP A 342 -28.64 8.12 2.97
N VAL A 343 -29.51 8.09 3.99
CA VAL A 343 -30.64 7.14 4.07
C VAL A 343 -31.65 7.30 2.92
N ASP A 344 -31.70 8.49 2.30
CA ASP A 344 -32.51 8.77 1.11
C ASP A 344 -31.79 8.47 -0.22
N GLY A 345 -30.58 7.90 -0.14
CA GLY A 345 -29.78 7.50 -1.28
C GLY A 345 -28.92 8.60 -1.90
N ARG A 346 -29.01 9.86 -1.42
CA ARG A 346 -28.19 10.96 -1.96
C ARG A 346 -26.73 10.87 -1.54
N TYR A 347 -25.81 11.30 -2.39
CA TYR A 347 -24.38 11.43 -2.09
C TYR A 347 -23.74 12.58 -2.88
N LEU A 348 -22.58 13.07 -2.44
CA LEU A 348 -21.83 14.13 -3.13
C LEU A 348 -20.80 13.50 -4.08
N GLY A 349 -20.99 13.63 -5.39
CA GLY A 349 -20.11 13.01 -6.38
C GLY A 349 -18.75 13.69 -6.54
N PHE A 350 -17.89 13.07 -7.35
CA PHE A 350 -16.57 13.61 -7.71
C PHE A 350 -16.64 14.91 -8.52
N ASP A 351 -17.77 15.18 -9.16
CA ASP A 351 -18.04 16.44 -9.86
C ASP A 351 -18.59 17.55 -8.93
N ALA A 352 -18.52 17.32 -7.61
CA ALA A 352 -19.05 18.17 -6.55
C ALA A 352 -20.56 18.46 -6.67
N LYS A 353 -21.32 17.60 -7.35
CA LYS A 353 -22.79 17.67 -7.41
C LYS A 353 -23.42 16.58 -6.55
N VAL A 354 -24.64 16.86 -6.09
CA VAL A 354 -25.43 15.86 -5.38
C VAL A 354 -26.05 14.90 -6.40
N HIS A 355 -25.73 13.61 -6.25
CA HIS A 355 -26.30 12.50 -7.00
C HIS A 355 -27.17 11.65 -6.07
N ALA A 356 -27.82 10.63 -6.61
CA ALA A 356 -28.53 9.61 -5.84
C ALA A 356 -28.25 8.24 -6.42
N VAL A 357 -28.18 7.22 -5.56
CA VAL A 357 -28.13 5.81 -5.99
C VAL A 357 -29.34 5.50 -6.87
N SER A 358 -29.14 4.70 -7.92
CA SER A 358 -30.18 4.40 -8.89
C SER A 358 -30.02 3.01 -9.50
N GLY A 359 -31.08 2.52 -10.15
CA GLY A 359 -31.08 1.21 -10.78
C GLY A 359 -30.95 0.08 -9.77
N HIS A 360 -29.95 -0.78 -9.97
CA HIS A 360 -29.69 -1.95 -9.13
C HIS A 360 -28.81 -1.63 -7.90
N GLN A 361 -28.14 -0.48 -7.90
CA GLN A 361 -27.29 -0.05 -6.79
C GLN A 361 -28.12 0.32 -5.57
N ARG A 362 -27.74 -0.18 -4.39
CA ARG A 362 -28.42 0.09 -3.12
C ARG A 362 -27.71 1.15 -2.30
N VAL A 363 -26.38 1.18 -2.36
CA VAL A 363 -25.53 2.06 -1.56
C VAL A 363 -24.37 2.57 -2.40
N GLN A 364 -24.04 3.86 -2.27
CA GLN A 364 -22.77 4.40 -2.75
C GLN A 364 -21.73 4.25 -1.64
N TYR A 365 -20.53 3.80 -2.00
CA TYR A 365 -19.40 3.63 -1.09
C TYR A 365 -18.28 4.63 -1.41
N ALA A 366 -17.41 4.86 -0.42
CA ALA A 366 -16.19 5.66 -0.53
C ALA A 366 -15.07 5.08 0.35
N ASN A 367 -13.87 5.69 0.30
CA ASN A 367 -12.66 5.26 1.01
C ASN A 367 -12.12 3.92 0.49
N PHE A 368 -11.58 3.95 -0.74
CA PHE A 368 -11.04 2.77 -1.40
C PHE A 368 -9.50 2.79 -1.35
N SER A 369 -8.91 1.87 -0.59
CA SER A 369 -7.45 1.70 -0.50
C SER A 369 -6.97 0.67 -1.53
N LEU A 370 -6.98 1.05 -2.82
CA LEU A 370 -7.01 0.04 -3.89
C LEU A 370 -5.68 -0.71 -4.07
N TRP A 371 -4.53 -0.10 -3.77
CA TRP A 371 -3.21 -0.76 -3.85
C TRP A 371 -3.08 -1.94 -2.87
N ASP A 372 -3.77 -1.87 -1.74
CA ASP A 372 -3.77 -2.87 -0.68
C ASP A 372 -4.89 -3.90 -0.91
N THR A 373 -6.09 -3.39 -1.09
CA THR A 373 -7.32 -4.20 -1.00
C THR A 373 -7.59 -5.07 -2.22
N TYR A 374 -6.95 -4.82 -3.38
CA TYR A 374 -7.11 -5.67 -4.56
C TYR A 374 -6.55 -7.09 -4.34
N ARG A 375 -5.57 -7.23 -3.45
CA ARG A 375 -4.71 -8.42 -3.32
C ARG A 375 -5.49 -9.63 -2.84
N CYS A 376 -6.29 -9.46 -1.80
CA CYS A 376 -7.11 -10.54 -1.28
C CYS A 376 -8.44 -10.09 -0.62
N LEU A 377 -8.58 -8.82 -0.24
CA LEU A 377 -9.80 -8.29 0.37
C LEU A 377 -10.98 -8.28 -0.62
N ALA A 378 -10.77 -7.77 -1.84
CA ALA A 378 -11.81 -7.75 -2.88
C ALA A 378 -12.40 -9.14 -3.15
N ALA A 379 -11.53 -10.16 -3.23
CA ALA A 379 -11.93 -11.55 -3.42
C ALA A 379 -12.77 -12.07 -2.23
N LEU A 380 -12.34 -11.77 -1.00
CA LEU A 380 -13.06 -12.16 0.22
C LEU A 380 -14.46 -11.53 0.26
N GLN A 381 -14.55 -10.22 0.07
CA GLN A 381 -15.80 -9.48 0.14
C GLN A 381 -16.80 -9.92 -0.93
N ALA A 382 -16.37 -10.08 -2.18
CA ALA A 382 -17.24 -10.56 -3.26
C ALA A 382 -17.71 -12.00 -3.05
N LEU A 383 -16.88 -12.86 -2.46
CA LEU A 383 -17.26 -14.24 -2.17
C LEU A 383 -18.37 -14.33 -1.12
N LEU A 384 -18.24 -13.55 -0.05
CA LEU A 384 -19.15 -13.59 1.10
C LEU A 384 -20.42 -12.76 0.85
N LEU A 385 -20.27 -11.60 0.21
CA LEU A 385 -21.29 -10.55 0.07
C LEU A 385 -21.31 -10.00 -1.37
N PRO A 386 -21.67 -10.81 -2.39
CA PRO A 386 -21.57 -10.41 -3.80
C PRO A 386 -22.45 -9.20 -4.15
N ASP A 387 -23.57 -8.99 -3.47
CA ASP A 387 -24.39 -7.80 -3.70
C ASP A 387 -23.69 -6.54 -3.17
N VAL A 388 -23.01 -6.61 -2.02
CA VAL A 388 -22.18 -5.50 -1.51
C VAL A 388 -21.02 -5.27 -2.46
N GLY A 389 -20.32 -6.32 -2.87
CA GLY A 389 -19.25 -6.21 -3.88
C GLY A 389 -19.72 -5.59 -5.20
N SER A 390 -20.98 -5.82 -5.59
CA SER A 390 -21.56 -5.19 -6.80
C SER A 390 -21.84 -3.70 -6.58
N ASP A 391 -22.32 -3.32 -5.39
CA ASP A 391 -22.45 -1.91 -5.00
C ASP A 391 -21.07 -1.21 -4.91
N LEU A 392 -20.02 -1.90 -4.43
CA LEU A 392 -18.63 -1.39 -4.44
C LEU A 392 -18.15 -1.12 -5.87
N ALA A 393 -18.33 -2.08 -6.77
CA ALA A 393 -17.94 -1.94 -8.17
C ALA A 393 -18.72 -0.82 -8.86
N GLN A 394 -20.04 -0.74 -8.65
CA GLN A 394 -20.86 0.32 -9.21
C GLN A 394 -20.50 1.71 -8.64
N SER A 395 -20.08 1.79 -7.38
CA SER A 395 -19.60 3.06 -6.79
C SER A 395 -18.40 3.62 -7.55
N LEU A 396 -17.39 2.78 -7.82
CA LEU A 396 -16.21 3.17 -8.60
C LEU A 396 -16.56 3.54 -10.05
N VAL A 397 -17.55 2.87 -10.66
CA VAL A 397 -18.04 3.24 -11.99
C VAL A 397 -18.71 4.61 -11.98
N ASN A 398 -19.51 4.91 -10.96
CA ASN A 398 -20.13 6.23 -10.79
C ASN A 398 -19.04 7.30 -10.63
N ASP A 399 -18.05 7.05 -9.77
CA ASP A 399 -16.92 7.94 -9.55
C ASP A 399 -16.18 8.21 -10.86
N ALA A 400 -15.95 7.17 -11.68
CA ALA A 400 -15.31 7.30 -12.98
C ALA A 400 -16.12 8.15 -13.98
N VAL A 401 -17.44 8.00 -13.99
CA VAL A 401 -18.32 8.82 -14.85
C VAL A 401 -18.32 10.27 -14.41
N GLN A 402 -18.31 10.53 -13.11
CA GLN A 402 -18.37 11.88 -12.53
C GLN A 402 -17.03 12.61 -12.63
N PHE A 403 -15.93 11.92 -12.34
CA PHE A 403 -14.58 12.46 -12.39
C PHE A 403 -14.01 12.48 -13.81
N GLY A 404 -14.47 11.55 -14.66
CA GLY A 404 -13.92 11.31 -15.98
C GLY A 404 -12.76 10.31 -16.02
N TRP A 405 -12.34 9.75 -14.88
CA TRP A 405 -11.27 8.75 -14.74
C TRP A 405 -11.54 7.86 -13.53
N LEU A 406 -11.01 6.63 -13.51
CA LEU A 406 -11.17 5.82 -12.30
C LEU A 406 -10.27 6.37 -11.19
N PRO A 407 -10.76 6.41 -9.95
CA PRO A 407 -9.95 6.80 -8.83
C PRO A 407 -9.00 5.66 -8.42
N LYS A 408 -7.88 6.03 -7.77
CA LYS A 408 -6.86 5.10 -7.29
C LYS A 408 -6.91 4.94 -5.78
N TRP A 409 -6.85 6.05 -5.05
CA TRP A 409 -7.02 6.04 -3.59
C TRP A 409 -7.90 7.23 -3.20
N PRO A 410 -9.21 7.10 -3.48
CA PRO A 410 -10.15 8.14 -3.15
C PRO A 410 -10.46 8.18 -1.65
N VAL A 411 -10.37 9.37 -1.08
CA VAL A 411 -10.90 9.68 0.25
C VAL A 411 -12.20 10.42 0.06
N MET A 412 -13.29 9.86 0.58
CA MET A 412 -14.63 10.38 0.34
C MET A 412 -14.85 10.57 -1.19
N ASN A 413 -15.15 11.78 -1.63
CA ASN A 413 -15.39 12.12 -3.04
C ASN A 413 -14.22 12.87 -3.70
N GLY A 414 -12.98 12.65 -3.22
CA GLY A 414 -11.78 13.29 -3.76
C GLY A 414 -10.62 12.31 -3.97
N GLU A 415 -9.98 12.37 -5.14
CA GLU A 415 -8.81 11.57 -5.49
C GLU A 415 -7.53 12.12 -4.86
N SER A 416 -6.72 11.26 -4.25
CA SER A 416 -5.43 11.64 -3.64
C SER A 416 -4.23 11.39 -4.57
N GLY A 417 -4.33 10.43 -5.49
CA GLY A 417 -3.26 9.98 -6.39
C GLY A 417 -2.26 9.03 -5.75
N VAL A 418 -2.49 8.68 -4.48
CA VAL A 418 -1.79 7.64 -3.71
C VAL A 418 -2.33 6.27 -4.18
N MET A 419 -1.64 5.12 -4.13
CA MET A 419 -0.20 4.89 -4.19
C MET A 419 0.25 4.77 -5.68
N ASN A 420 1.20 3.89 -6.00
CA ASN A 420 1.54 3.53 -7.39
C ASN A 420 0.46 2.64 -8.06
N GLY A 421 0.70 2.18 -9.29
CA GLY A 421 -0.19 1.24 -10.00
C GLY A 421 -1.51 1.85 -10.48
N ASP A 422 -2.38 1.01 -11.05
CA ASP A 422 -3.76 1.29 -11.48
C ASP A 422 -4.71 0.25 -10.85
N ASN A 423 -4.61 0.12 -9.52
CA ASN A 423 -5.10 -1.05 -8.80
C ASN A 423 -6.63 -1.17 -8.69
N VAL A 424 -7.38 -0.15 -9.12
CA VAL A 424 -8.82 -0.26 -9.36
C VAL A 424 -9.15 -1.37 -10.35
N VAL A 425 -8.23 -1.63 -11.28
CA VAL A 425 -8.35 -2.65 -12.31
C VAL A 425 -8.41 -4.07 -11.72
N PRO A 426 -7.38 -4.57 -11.01
CA PRO A 426 -7.42 -5.89 -10.39
C PRO A 426 -8.49 -5.97 -9.29
N PHE A 427 -8.84 -4.86 -8.63
CA PHE A 427 -9.95 -4.82 -7.68
C PHE A 427 -11.29 -5.17 -8.35
N LEU A 428 -11.69 -4.43 -9.39
CA LEU A 428 -12.94 -4.68 -10.14
C LEU A 428 -12.97 -6.05 -10.81
N ALA A 429 -11.83 -6.48 -11.39
CA ALA A 429 -11.73 -7.80 -12.01
C ALA A 429 -11.91 -8.92 -10.96
N SER A 430 -11.34 -8.77 -9.76
CA SER A 430 -11.45 -9.74 -8.67
C SER A 430 -12.87 -9.79 -8.09
N LEU A 431 -13.51 -8.64 -7.88
CA LEU A 431 -14.93 -8.58 -7.48
C LEU A 431 -15.80 -9.39 -8.46
N HIS A 432 -15.64 -9.15 -9.77
CA HIS A 432 -16.39 -9.86 -10.80
C HIS A 432 -16.08 -11.37 -10.84
N ALA A 433 -14.82 -11.76 -10.67
CA ALA A 433 -14.39 -13.16 -10.66
C ALA A 433 -15.01 -13.94 -9.48
N PHE A 434 -15.10 -13.32 -8.30
CA PHE A 434 -15.59 -13.94 -7.07
C PHE A 434 -17.10 -13.83 -6.81
N GLY A 435 -17.83 -13.10 -7.66
CA GLY A 435 -19.31 -13.21 -7.71
C GLY A 435 -20.07 -11.88 -7.80
N ALA A 436 -19.41 -10.75 -7.60
CA ALA A 436 -20.02 -9.42 -7.71
C ALA A 436 -20.15 -9.01 -9.18
N ARG A 437 -21.30 -9.30 -9.80
CA ARG A 437 -21.51 -9.12 -11.25
C ARG A 437 -22.62 -8.15 -11.62
N ASP A 438 -23.34 -7.61 -10.64
CA ASP A 438 -24.49 -6.74 -10.87
C ASP A 438 -24.11 -5.26 -10.87
N PHE A 439 -23.27 -4.87 -11.84
CA PHE A 439 -22.84 -3.48 -12.08
C PHE A 439 -22.62 -3.23 -13.57
N ASP A 440 -22.47 -1.96 -13.97
CA ASP A 440 -22.21 -1.59 -15.37
C ASP A 440 -20.77 -1.96 -15.81
N THR A 441 -20.61 -3.23 -16.14
CA THR A 441 -19.35 -3.82 -16.64
C THR A 441 -18.88 -3.23 -17.97
N GLY A 442 -19.79 -2.71 -18.79
CA GLY A 442 -19.45 -2.10 -20.08
C GLY A 442 -18.80 -0.74 -19.91
N THR A 443 -19.38 0.10 -19.07
CA THR A 443 -18.80 1.39 -18.67
C THR A 443 -17.50 1.17 -17.89
N ALA A 444 -17.47 0.20 -16.95
CA ALA A 444 -16.24 -0.17 -16.24
C ALA A 444 -15.11 -0.50 -17.23
N LEU A 445 -15.32 -1.43 -18.17
CA LEU A 445 -14.29 -1.78 -19.16
C LEU A 445 -13.85 -0.56 -19.99
N THR A 446 -14.76 0.36 -20.30
CA THR A 446 -14.42 1.56 -21.06
C THR A 446 -13.41 2.44 -20.31
N TYR A 447 -13.62 2.68 -19.01
CA TYR A 447 -12.70 3.46 -18.19
C TYR A 447 -11.38 2.73 -17.90
N LEU A 448 -11.43 1.42 -17.63
CA LEU A 448 -10.22 0.60 -17.47
C LEU A 448 -9.30 0.69 -18.69
N LEU A 449 -9.88 0.65 -19.89
CA LEU A 449 -9.10 0.81 -21.13
C LEU A 449 -8.58 2.22 -21.31
N LYS A 450 -9.34 3.24 -20.89
CA LYS A 450 -8.93 4.64 -20.97
C LYS A 450 -7.70 4.90 -20.10
N GLY A 451 -7.73 4.51 -18.81
CA GLY A 451 -6.60 4.61 -17.89
C GLY A 451 -5.34 3.93 -18.42
N ALA A 452 -5.52 2.73 -18.96
CA ALA A 452 -4.42 1.93 -19.48
C ALA A 452 -3.83 2.41 -20.82
N THR A 453 -4.39 3.43 -21.47
CA THR A 453 -3.99 3.83 -22.83
C THR A 453 -3.89 5.33 -23.12
N THR A 454 -4.36 6.20 -22.21
CA THR A 454 -4.49 7.63 -22.48
C THR A 454 -3.56 8.46 -21.58
N PRO A 455 -2.51 9.11 -22.11
CA PRO A 455 -1.61 9.97 -21.34
C PRO A 455 -2.18 11.38 -21.19
N ALA A 456 -3.27 11.53 -20.44
CA ALA A 456 -3.91 12.84 -20.22
C ALA A 456 -4.28 13.05 -18.74
N PRO A 457 -4.05 14.25 -18.17
CA PRO A 457 -4.40 14.54 -16.79
C PRO A 457 -5.92 14.58 -16.59
N ALA A 458 -6.37 14.21 -15.40
CA ALA A 458 -7.78 14.23 -15.00
C ALA A 458 -8.30 15.60 -14.53
N GLY A 459 -7.42 16.60 -14.40
CA GLY A 459 -7.72 17.85 -13.69
C GLY A 459 -7.19 17.78 -12.25
N PHE A 460 -6.45 18.82 -11.81
CA PHE A 460 -5.36 18.65 -10.84
C PHE A 460 -4.28 17.66 -11.40
N PRO A 461 -2.99 17.65 -10.99
CA PRO A 461 -1.98 16.83 -11.68
C PRO A 461 -2.11 15.31 -11.39
N TYR A 462 -3.34 14.77 -11.29
CA TYR A 462 -3.60 13.34 -11.25
C TYR A 462 -3.56 12.75 -12.68
N LEU A 463 -2.78 11.68 -12.81
CA LEU A 463 -2.73 10.76 -13.93
C LEU A 463 -2.99 9.36 -13.38
N GLU A 464 -4.02 8.68 -13.89
CA GLU A 464 -4.40 7.32 -13.43
C GLU A 464 -3.19 6.37 -13.53
N ARG A 465 -2.55 6.35 -14.71
CA ARG A 465 -1.23 5.74 -14.92
C ARG A 465 -0.14 6.77 -15.20
N GLN A 466 0.66 7.06 -14.19
CA GLN A 466 1.87 7.85 -14.35
C GLN A 466 2.84 7.11 -15.29
N GLY A 467 3.48 7.84 -16.21
CA GLY A 467 4.38 7.24 -17.20
C GLY A 467 3.72 6.35 -18.27
N VAL A 468 2.39 6.38 -18.45
CA VAL A 468 1.69 5.46 -19.38
C VAL A 468 2.20 5.53 -20.83
N ALA A 469 2.58 6.72 -21.30
CA ALA A 469 3.16 6.88 -22.64
C ALA A 469 4.50 6.13 -22.77
N ASP A 470 5.35 6.24 -21.76
CA ASP A 470 6.64 5.54 -21.71
C ASP A 470 6.42 4.03 -21.53
N TYR A 471 5.48 3.60 -20.69
CA TYR A 471 5.09 2.19 -20.54
C TYR A 471 4.57 1.58 -21.86
N GLN A 472 3.77 2.32 -22.62
CA GLN A 472 3.30 1.89 -23.95
C GLN A 472 4.43 1.84 -24.98
N ALA A 473 5.41 2.76 -24.90
CA ALA A 473 6.52 2.84 -25.84
C ALA A 473 7.60 1.76 -25.57
N TYR A 474 7.97 1.56 -24.31
CA TYR A 474 9.07 0.70 -23.90
C TYR A 474 8.64 -0.64 -23.34
N GLY A 475 7.37 -0.78 -22.91
CA GLY A 475 6.89 -1.94 -22.16
C GLY A 475 7.30 -1.91 -20.68
N TYR A 476 7.83 -0.80 -20.18
CA TYR A 476 8.16 -0.55 -18.78
C TYR A 476 8.16 0.96 -18.51
N VAL A 477 8.04 1.36 -17.24
CA VAL A 477 8.19 2.75 -16.80
C VAL A 477 9.67 3.03 -16.50
N PRO A 478 10.33 3.99 -17.19
CA PRO A 478 11.70 4.37 -16.91
C PRO A 478 11.90 4.95 -15.50
N ASN A 479 13.05 4.66 -14.88
CA ASN A 479 13.42 5.06 -13.53
C ASN A 479 14.49 6.17 -13.51
N ASP A 480 14.40 7.12 -14.44
CA ASP A 480 15.32 8.25 -14.58
C ASP A 480 14.61 9.61 -14.56
N ARG A 481 13.31 9.62 -14.24
CA ARG A 481 12.49 10.83 -14.08
C ARG A 481 11.85 10.87 -12.71
N ALA A 482 12.20 11.90 -11.93
CA ALA A 482 11.66 12.10 -10.58
C ALA A 482 10.18 12.52 -10.56
N GLU A 483 9.63 12.99 -11.69
CA GLU A 483 8.28 13.53 -11.83
C GLU A 483 7.17 12.47 -11.98
N LEU A 484 7.52 11.18 -11.95
CA LEU A 484 6.61 10.06 -12.23
C LEU A 484 6.08 9.34 -10.99
N GLY A 485 6.16 9.96 -9.80
CA GLY A 485 5.72 9.36 -8.54
C GLY A 485 5.90 10.28 -7.35
N HIS A 486 5.58 9.77 -6.15
CA HIS A 486 5.99 10.40 -4.91
C HIS A 486 7.44 10.02 -4.53
N VAL A 487 7.93 8.90 -5.07
CA VAL A 487 9.32 8.48 -5.14
C VAL A 487 9.64 7.96 -6.55
N ARG A 488 10.92 7.69 -6.87
CA ARG A 488 11.30 7.01 -8.11
C ARG A 488 11.08 5.50 -7.97
N GLU A 489 10.11 4.98 -8.70
CA GLU A 489 9.52 3.65 -8.49
C GLU A 489 9.20 2.91 -9.81
N GLY A 490 10.02 3.11 -10.85
CA GLY A 490 9.73 2.61 -12.21
C GLY A 490 9.59 1.08 -12.30
N ALA A 491 10.27 0.32 -11.42
CA ALA A 491 10.10 -1.14 -11.37
C ALA A 491 8.75 -1.52 -10.76
N SER A 492 8.39 -0.93 -9.61
CA SER A 492 7.08 -1.15 -8.98
C SER A 492 5.93 -0.84 -9.92
N GLN A 493 5.95 0.34 -10.57
CA GLN A 493 4.89 0.71 -11.53
C GLN A 493 4.80 -0.26 -12.70
N THR A 494 5.94 -0.72 -13.25
CA THR A 494 5.94 -1.69 -14.34
C THR A 494 5.30 -3.01 -13.93
N LEU A 495 5.57 -3.49 -12.71
CA LEU A 495 5.06 -4.75 -12.19
C LEU A 495 3.56 -4.67 -11.87
N GLU A 496 3.12 -3.60 -11.22
CA GLU A 496 1.70 -3.33 -10.93
C GLU A 496 0.91 -3.17 -12.24
N TYR A 497 1.38 -2.39 -13.22
CA TYR A 497 0.71 -2.28 -14.52
C TYR A 497 0.64 -3.58 -15.30
N ALA A 498 1.61 -4.50 -15.12
CA ALA A 498 1.53 -5.83 -15.71
C ALA A 498 0.44 -6.69 -15.04
N ILE A 499 0.22 -6.55 -13.74
CA ILE A 499 -0.91 -7.17 -13.03
C ILE A 499 -2.22 -6.55 -13.51
N ASP A 500 -2.30 -5.22 -13.60
CA ASP A 500 -3.48 -4.49 -14.06
C ASP A 500 -3.85 -4.90 -15.50
N ASP A 501 -2.87 -4.96 -16.40
CA ASP A 501 -3.10 -5.37 -17.78
C ASP A 501 -3.55 -6.83 -17.87
N PHE A 502 -3.00 -7.73 -17.05
CA PHE A 502 -3.52 -9.09 -16.96
C PHE A 502 -4.96 -9.15 -16.43
N ALA A 503 -5.31 -8.34 -15.43
CA ALA A 503 -6.67 -8.25 -14.90
C ALA A 503 -7.66 -7.70 -15.95
N ILE A 504 -7.29 -6.69 -16.75
CA ILE A 504 -8.08 -6.24 -17.92
C ILE A 504 -8.29 -7.40 -18.88
N SER A 505 -7.25 -8.22 -19.13
CA SER A 505 -7.37 -9.39 -19.99
C SER A 505 -8.45 -10.35 -19.52
N ARG A 506 -8.43 -10.69 -18.22
CA ARG A 506 -9.40 -11.62 -17.63
C ARG A 506 -10.81 -11.04 -17.64
N PHE A 507 -10.97 -9.76 -17.25
CA PHE A 507 -12.26 -9.09 -17.24
C PHE A 507 -12.85 -8.95 -18.64
N ALA A 508 -12.08 -8.45 -19.62
CA ALA A 508 -12.50 -8.36 -21.01
C ALA A 508 -12.87 -9.74 -21.60
N GLY A 509 -12.11 -10.78 -21.25
CA GLY A 509 -12.40 -12.16 -21.64
C GLY A 509 -13.74 -12.65 -21.11
N ALA A 510 -14.04 -12.37 -19.84
CA ALA A 510 -15.32 -12.71 -19.21
C ALA A 510 -16.51 -12.00 -19.87
N LEU A 511 -16.29 -10.82 -20.46
CA LEU A 511 -17.28 -10.05 -21.21
C LEU A 511 -17.33 -10.40 -22.71
N GLY A 512 -16.60 -11.41 -23.16
CA GLY A 512 -16.58 -11.84 -24.57
C GLY A 512 -15.76 -10.96 -25.51
N ARG A 513 -14.87 -10.10 -24.99
CA ARG A 513 -14.02 -9.16 -25.77
C ARG A 513 -12.65 -9.76 -26.06
N GLY A 514 -12.62 -10.82 -26.88
CA GLY A 514 -11.42 -11.64 -27.13
C GLY A 514 -10.17 -10.89 -27.62
N ASP A 515 -10.31 -9.93 -28.54
CA ASP A 515 -9.16 -9.18 -29.07
C ASP A 515 -8.53 -8.28 -28.00
N THR A 516 -9.37 -7.57 -27.22
CA THR A 516 -8.95 -6.78 -26.06
C THR A 516 -8.27 -7.69 -25.04
N ALA A 517 -8.88 -8.84 -24.73
CA ALA A 517 -8.31 -9.80 -23.80
C ALA A 517 -6.92 -10.29 -24.24
N GLY A 518 -6.73 -10.58 -25.53
CA GLY A 518 -5.45 -11.02 -26.08
C GLY A 518 -4.36 -9.93 -26.09
N ALA A 519 -4.73 -8.68 -26.39
CA ALA A 519 -3.80 -7.54 -26.38
C ALA A 519 -3.27 -7.25 -24.96
N PHE A 520 -4.18 -7.25 -23.99
CA PHE A 520 -3.84 -7.01 -22.58
C PHE A 520 -3.16 -8.21 -21.91
N ALA A 521 -3.43 -9.45 -22.36
CA ALA A 521 -2.64 -10.62 -21.95
C ALA A 521 -1.16 -10.49 -22.34
N ALA A 522 -0.86 -9.91 -23.50
CA ALA A 522 0.52 -9.67 -23.92
C ALA A 522 1.19 -8.59 -23.07
N ARG A 523 0.48 -7.50 -22.77
CA ARG A 523 0.98 -6.44 -21.87
C ARG A 523 1.17 -6.92 -20.44
N GLY A 524 0.36 -7.88 -19.97
CA GLY A 524 0.55 -8.53 -18.67
C GLY A 524 1.88 -9.29 -18.54
N GLN A 525 2.64 -9.46 -19.62
CA GLN A 525 3.98 -10.04 -19.64
C GLN A 525 5.10 -8.98 -19.61
N ASN A 526 4.77 -7.69 -19.44
CA ASN A 526 5.74 -6.61 -19.42
C ASN A 526 6.74 -6.67 -18.25
N TRP A 527 6.47 -7.48 -17.22
CA TRP A 527 7.47 -7.84 -16.20
C TRP A 527 8.78 -8.36 -16.81
N GLN A 528 8.72 -9.00 -17.99
CA GLN A 528 9.90 -9.53 -18.69
C GLN A 528 10.86 -8.42 -19.15
N ASN A 529 10.37 -7.18 -19.31
CA ASN A 529 11.19 -6.05 -19.76
C ASN A 529 12.09 -5.49 -18.65
N VAL A 530 11.75 -5.76 -17.38
CA VAL A 530 12.49 -5.33 -16.19
C VAL A 530 13.20 -6.49 -15.49
N PHE A 531 13.19 -7.69 -16.07
CA PHE A 531 13.96 -8.82 -15.56
C PHE A 531 15.42 -8.76 -16.03
N ASP A 532 16.35 -8.54 -15.09
CA ASP A 532 17.77 -8.57 -15.35
C ASP A 532 18.32 -9.99 -15.22
N GLY A 533 18.53 -10.65 -16.37
CA GLY A 533 19.10 -12.00 -16.42
C GLY A 533 20.53 -12.12 -15.86
N GLY A 534 21.26 -11.01 -15.69
CA GLY A 534 22.59 -11.01 -15.08
C GLY A 534 22.58 -11.17 -13.56
N THR A 535 21.52 -10.68 -12.90
CA THR A 535 21.35 -10.75 -11.44
C THR A 535 20.22 -11.70 -11.02
N GLY A 536 19.34 -12.04 -11.95
CA GLY A 536 18.12 -12.79 -11.73
C GLY A 536 17.07 -12.02 -10.94
N TYR A 537 17.10 -10.68 -10.95
CA TYR A 537 16.15 -9.82 -10.25
C TYR A 537 15.29 -9.02 -11.22
N LEU A 538 14.06 -8.72 -10.80
CA LEU A 538 13.25 -7.64 -11.38
C LEU A 538 13.82 -6.30 -10.89
N ARG A 539 14.29 -5.45 -11.81
CA ARG A 539 15.05 -4.23 -11.49
C ARG A 539 14.54 -3.03 -12.30
N PRO A 540 14.64 -1.80 -11.76
CA PRO A 540 14.32 -0.61 -12.54
C PRO A 540 15.24 -0.50 -13.77
N LYS A 541 14.73 0.14 -14.83
CA LYS A 541 15.50 0.47 -16.02
C LYS A 541 15.34 1.94 -16.33
N ASP A 542 16.38 2.57 -16.85
CA ASP A 542 16.28 3.94 -17.37
C ASP A 542 15.65 3.97 -18.78
N SER A 543 15.47 5.17 -19.32
CA SER A 543 14.92 5.39 -20.66
C SER A 543 15.86 4.92 -21.78
N THR A 544 17.14 4.66 -21.48
CA THR A 544 18.11 4.08 -22.43
C THR A 544 18.00 2.55 -22.51
N GLY A 545 17.30 1.91 -21.56
CA GLY A 545 17.19 0.48 -21.44
C GLY A 545 18.30 -0.17 -20.62
N ALA A 546 19.08 0.61 -19.87
CA ALA A 546 20.09 0.10 -18.96
C ALA A 546 19.51 -0.16 -17.57
N PHE A 547 20.00 -1.23 -16.93
CA PHE A 547 19.78 -1.50 -15.50
C PHE A 547 20.79 -0.72 -14.66
N PRO A 548 20.50 -0.38 -13.39
CA PRO A 548 21.45 0.27 -12.50
C PRO A 548 22.70 -0.59 -12.24
N ALA A 549 23.79 0.05 -11.83
CA ALA A 549 25.01 -0.65 -11.48
C ALA A 549 24.83 -1.56 -10.25
N GLY A 550 25.67 -2.58 -10.12
CA GLY A 550 25.72 -3.42 -8.94
C GLY A 550 24.66 -4.54 -8.87
N PRO A 551 24.46 -5.14 -7.69
CA PRO A 551 23.55 -6.26 -7.49
C PRO A 551 22.06 -5.84 -7.61
N GLY A 552 21.16 -6.83 -7.58
CA GLY A 552 19.71 -6.57 -7.57
C GLY A 552 19.28 -5.77 -6.33
N PHE A 553 19.60 -6.28 -5.14
CA PHE A 553 19.37 -5.58 -3.87
C PHE A 553 20.57 -4.70 -3.51
N VAL A 554 20.30 -3.43 -3.23
CA VAL A 554 21.26 -2.48 -2.68
C VAL A 554 20.65 -1.92 -1.40
N ALA A 555 21.33 -2.13 -0.27
CA ALA A 555 20.87 -1.59 1.00
C ALA A 555 20.81 -0.05 0.92
N PRO A 556 19.69 0.58 1.31
CA PRO A 556 19.59 2.02 1.29
C PRO A 556 20.55 2.68 2.28
N PRO A 557 20.99 3.91 2.02
CA PRO A 557 21.77 4.69 2.98
C PRO A 557 21.04 4.82 4.33
N PRO A 558 21.77 4.97 5.46
CA PRO A 558 21.16 5.20 6.76
C PRO A 558 20.17 6.38 6.72
N GLY A 559 18.96 6.16 7.25
CA GLY A 559 17.90 7.17 7.27
C GLY A 559 17.02 7.21 6.02
N GLN A 560 17.29 6.39 4.99
CA GLN A 560 16.37 6.20 3.87
C GLN A 560 15.47 4.96 4.05
N PHE A 561 14.33 4.99 3.38
CA PHE A 561 13.27 3.99 3.45
C PHE A 561 13.10 3.33 2.08
N GLY A 562 13.37 2.03 2.00
CA GLY A 562 13.30 1.27 0.76
C GLY A 562 14.45 1.54 -0.21
N GLN A 563 14.42 0.89 -1.37
CA GLN A 563 15.44 0.97 -2.41
C GLN A 563 14.88 1.72 -3.63
N ASP A 564 15.68 2.63 -4.21
CA ASP A 564 15.32 3.34 -5.45
C ASP A 564 14.86 2.38 -6.56
N GLY A 565 13.78 2.77 -7.24
CA GLY A 565 13.07 1.93 -8.21
C GLY A 565 11.90 1.14 -7.62
N PHE A 566 11.75 1.12 -6.29
CA PHE A 566 10.68 0.41 -5.58
C PHE A 566 9.94 1.32 -4.61
N ASP A 567 8.63 1.14 -4.55
CA ASP A 567 7.72 1.82 -3.63
C ASP A 567 7.56 0.98 -2.35
N GLU A 568 7.80 1.59 -1.19
CA GLU A 568 7.81 0.93 0.13
C GLU A 568 8.53 -0.42 0.21
N GLY A 569 9.64 -0.61 -0.50
CA GLY A 569 10.29 -1.92 -0.48
C GLY A 569 11.61 -1.95 -1.21
N ASN A 570 12.02 -3.16 -1.60
CA ASN A 570 13.28 -3.36 -2.29
C ASN A 570 13.21 -4.47 -3.34
N ALA A 571 14.31 -4.63 -4.10
CA ALA A 571 14.39 -5.59 -5.18
C ALA A 571 14.16 -7.04 -4.74
N ALA A 572 14.44 -7.41 -3.48
CA ALA A 572 14.21 -8.76 -2.99
C ALA A 572 12.74 -9.06 -2.71
N GLN A 573 12.00 -8.09 -2.19
CA GLN A 573 10.57 -8.19 -1.89
C GLN A 573 9.74 -8.16 -3.18
N TYR A 574 9.99 -7.19 -4.07
CA TYR A 574 9.31 -7.09 -5.36
C TYR A 574 9.66 -8.19 -6.36
N ASN A 575 10.71 -8.99 -6.11
CA ASN A 575 11.20 -9.98 -7.07
C ASN A 575 10.15 -11.05 -7.43
N TYR A 576 9.11 -11.20 -6.62
CA TYR A 576 8.08 -12.22 -6.77
C TYR A 576 6.71 -11.64 -7.20
N LEU A 577 6.63 -10.35 -7.48
CA LEU A 577 5.39 -9.66 -7.87
C LEU A 577 5.04 -9.90 -9.35
N VAL A 578 4.88 -11.18 -9.72
CA VAL A 578 4.39 -11.65 -11.02
C VAL A 578 3.32 -12.74 -10.82
N PRO A 579 2.24 -12.45 -10.05
CA PRO A 579 1.23 -13.45 -9.69
C PRO A 579 0.51 -14.05 -10.91
N GLN A 580 0.45 -13.33 -12.02
CA GLN A 580 -0.11 -13.80 -13.28
C GLN A 580 0.75 -14.85 -13.99
N ASN A 581 2.06 -14.90 -13.75
CA ASN A 581 2.97 -15.80 -14.46
C ASN A 581 4.19 -16.25 -13.62
N MET A 582 3.91 -16.83 -12.46
CA MET A 582 4.95 -17.33 -11.57
C MET A 582 5.83 -18.42 -12.21
N ALA A 583 5.25 -19.31 -13.03
CA ALA A 583 6.04 -20.35 -13.72
C ALA A 583 7.05 -19.76 -14.73
N GLY A 584 6.70 -18.67 -15.42
CA GLY A 584 7.60 -17.97 -16.32
C GLY A 584 8.75 -17.29 -15.57
N LEU A 585 8.43 -16.61 -14.46
CA LEU A 585 9.42 -16.00 -13.57
C LEU A 585 10.39 -17.05 -12.99
N ILE A 586 9.87 -18.16 -12.46
CA ILE A 586 10.69 -19.27 -11.92
C ILE A 586 11.67 -19.79 -12.98
N THR A 587 11.21 -19.92 -14.23
CA THR A 587 12.07 -20.35 -15.34
C THR A 587 13.19 -19.32 -15.59
N ALA A 588 12.85 -18.04 -15.66
CA ALA A 588 13.80 -16.94 -15.85
C ALA A 588 14.84 -16.83 -14.73
N MET A 589 14.45 -17.15 -13.50
CA MET A 589 15.34 -17.17 -12.32
C MET A 589 16.26 -18.41 -12.25
N GLY A 590 16.25 -19.28 -13.26
CA GLY A 590 17.11 -20.47 -13.30
C GLY A 590 16.44 -21.75 -12.79
N GLY A 591 15.12 -21.75 -12.64
CA GLY A 591 14.32 -22.92 -12.28
C GLY A 591 14.10 -23.10 -10.78
N ARG A 592 13.41 -24.19 -10.44
CA ARG A 592 12.85 -24.44 -9.10
C ARG A 592 13.89 -24.41 -7.98
N ASP A 593 15.03 -25.06 -8.19
CA ASP A 593 16.05 -25.19 -7.14
C ASP A 593 16.72 -23.84 -6.81
N ALA A 594 17.01 -23.03 -7.83
CA ALA A 594 17.58 -21.69 -7.65
C ALA A 594 16.60 -20.77 -6.90
N VAL A 595 15.31 -20.82 -7.27
CA VAL A 595 14.25 -20.06 -6.60
C VAL A 595 14.07 -20.54 -5.15
N ASN A 596 14.05 -21.84 -4.90
CA ASN A 596 13.93 -22.40 -3.55
C ASN A 596 15.05 -21.94 -2.63
N GLN A 597 16.30 -21.93 -3.11
CA GLN A 597 17.43 -21.44 -2.33
C GLN A 597 17.31 -19.95 -1.97
N ARG A 598 16.84 -19.13 -2.93
CA ARG A 598 16.62 -17.69 -2.69
C ARG A 598 15.45 -17.46 -1.72
N ALA A 599 14.36 -18.19 -1.89
CA ALA A 599 13.20 -18.13 -1.01
C ALA A 599 13.56 -18.58 0.43
N ASP A 600 14.38 -19.61 0.60
CA ASP A 600 14.85 -20.07 1.91
C ASP A 600 15.63 -18.97 2.65
N ALA A 601 16.44 -18.19 1.93
CA ALA A 601 17.14 -17.04 2.49
C ALA A 601 16.19 -15.88 2.80
N PHE A 602 15.23 -15.62 1.92
CA PHE A 602 14.23 -14.55 2.05
C PHE A 602 13.35 -14.72 3.30
N PHE A 603 12.80 -15.92 3.51
CA PHE A 603 11.91 -16.25 4.63
C PHE A 603 12.64 -16.63 5.94
N ARG A 604 13.96 -16.49 5.97
CA ARG A 604 14.74 -16.72 7.19
C ARG A 604 14.30 -15.77 8.31
N LEU A 605 14.17 -14.50 7.99
CA LEU A 605 13.63 -13.46 8.88
C LEU A 605 12.27 -13.02 8.32
N LEU A 606 11.34 -12.72 9.22
CA LEU A 606 10.01 -12.23 8.89
C LEU A 606 9.85 -10.81 9.45
N ASN A 607 9.00 -10.03 8.78
CA ASN A 607 8.63 -8.68 9.17
C ASN A 607 9.82 -7.72 9.36
N THR A 608 10.78 -7.74 8.42
CA THR A 608 12.05 -7.00 8.57
C THR A 608 12.03 -5.54 8.16
N GLY A 609 10.89 -5.01 7.72
CA GLY A 609 10.80 -3.67 7.12
C GLY A 609 11.40 -3.60 5.71
N PRO A 610 11.48 -2.40 5.12
CA PRO A 610 11.82 -2.20 3.70
C PRO A 610 13.33 -2.25 3.41
N ASN A 611 14.17 -2.16 4.43
CA ASN A 611 15.61 -1.93 4.27
C ASN A 611 16.46 -3.21 4.25
N LEU A 612 15.85 -4.37 4.51
CA LEU A 612 16.50 -5.68 4.49
C LEU A 612 15.97 -6.54 3.34
N PRO A 613 16.80 -7.41 2.73
CA PRO A 613 16.39 -8.25 1.61
C PRO A 613 15.62 -9.50 2.07
N ASN A 614 14.75 -9.31 3.07
CA ASN A 614 13.97 -10.34 3.74
C ASN A 614 12.49 -9.95 3.70
N GLN A 615 11.65 -10.92 4.07
CA GLN A 615 10.22 -10.78 4.02
C GLN A 615 9.70 -9.68 4.96
N TRP A 616 8.77 -8.87 4.46
CA TRP A 616 8.06 -7.87 5.25
C TRP A 616 6.55 -8.17 5.27
N SER A 617 6.07 -8.85 6.32
CA SER A 617 4.67 -9.30 6.44
C SER A 617 3.66 -8.18 6.68
N GLY A 618 4.13 -7.03 7.19
CA GLY A 618 3.32 -5.84 7.37
C GLY A 618 3.22 -4.96 6.12
N ASN A 619 3.62 -5.46 4.95
CA ASN A 619 3.46 -4.77 3.67
C ASN A 619 2.88 -5.73 2.61
N GLU A 620 1.89 -5.18 1.91
CA GLU A 620 1.07 -5.66 0.81
C GLU A 620 1.82 -6.44 -0.28
N ILE A 621 3.03 -6.00 -0.62
CA ILE A 621 3.81 -6.58 -1.72
C ILE A 621 4.17 -8.04 -1.44
N ASP A 622 4.30 -8.42 -0.17
CA ASP A 622 4.72 -9.75 0.24
C ASP A 622 3.57 -10.72 0.58
N PHE A 623 2.31 -10.29 0.47
CA PHE A 623 1.15 -11.08 0.85
C PHE A 623 1.08 -12.45 0.14
N ALA A 624 1.32 -12.47 -1.16
CA ALA A 624 1.25 -13.70 -1.95
C ALA A 624 2.55 -14.52 -1.91
N THR A 625 3.67 -13.92 -1.49
CA THR A 625 5.02 -14.51 -1.61
C THR A 625 5.15 -15.89 -0.93
N PRO A 626 4.54 -16.19 0.24
CA PRO A 626 4.63 -17.52 0.85
C PRO A 626 4.18 -18.68 -0.06
N TRP A 627 3.24 -18.45 -0.97
CA TRP A 627 2.74 -19.44 -1.93
C TRP A 627 3.70 -19.70 -3.10
N LEU A 628 4.84 -19.02 -3.17
CA LEU A 628 5.90 -19.29 -4.15
C LEU A 628 6.32 -20.78 -4.16
N TYR A 629 6.41 -21.42 -2.97
CA TYR A 629 6.85 -22.81 -2.89
C TYR A 629 5.89 -23.82 -3.52
N ASP A 630 4.61 -23.47 -3.64
CA ASP A 630 3.64 -24.30 -4.35
C ASP A 630 4.00 -24.41 -5.85
N TYR A 631 4.50 -23.34 -6.44
CA TYR A 631 4.94 -23.31 -7.85
C TYR A 631 6.27 -24.04 -8.06
N THR A 632 7.13 -24.09 -7.04
CA THR A 632 8.43 -24.77 -7.10
C THR A 632 8.37 -26.24 -6.67
N GLY A 633 7.19 -26.73 -6.25
CA GLY A 633 6.97 -28.12 -5.85
C GLY A 633 7.45 -28.46 -4.45
N GLN A 634 7.52 -27.48 -3.56
CA GLN A 634 7.84 -27.65 -2.12
C GLN A 634 6.72 -27.12 -1.20
N PRO A 635 5.45 -27.53 -1.39
CA PRO A 635 4.30 -26.94 -0.68
C PRO A 635 4.38 -27.02 0.86
N TRP A 636 5.14 -27.97 1.41
CA TRP A 636 5.38 -28.02 2.86
C TRP A 636 6.08 -26.76 3.40
N LYS A 637 6.86 -26.05 2.56
CA LYS A 637 7.47 -24.78 2.94
C LYS A 637 6.49 -23.62 2.93
N THR A 638 5.52 -23.59 2.00
CA THR A 638 4.38 -22.64 2.07
C THR A 638 3.63 -22.84 3.39
N GLN A 639 3.31 -24.09 3.73
CA GLN A 639 2.62 -24.43 4.98
C GLN A 639 3.40 -23.97 6.23
N GLU A 640 4.72 -24.15 6.22
CA GLU A 640 5.60 -23.71 7.32
C GLU A 640 5.66 -22.18 7.45
N VAL A 641 5.90 -21.46 6.34
CA VAL A 641 6.03 -20.01 6.35
C VAL A 641 4.71 -19.34 6.74
N VAL A 642 3.59 -19.78 6.16
CA VAL A 642 2.26 -19.26 6.51
C VAL A 642 1.98 -19.49 8.00
N ARG A 643 2.23 -20.71 8.52
CA ARG A 643 2.04 -20.99 9.95
C ARG A 643 2.92 -20.11 10.83
N ARG A 644 4.18 -19.87 10.44
CA ARG A 644 5.08 -18.97 11.20
C ARG A 644 4.51 -17.56 11.25
N ILE A 645 4.03 -17.00 10.14
CA ILE A 645 3.40 -15.68 10.11
C ILE A 645 2.19 -15.65 11.04
N GLU A 646 1.25 -16.59 10.91
CA GLU A 646 0.01 -16.64 11.72
C GLU A 646 0.24 -16.83 13.23
N THR A 647 1.38 -17.38 13.64
CA THR A 647 1.68 -17.71 15.05
C THR A 647 2.69 -16.75 15.69
N GLN A 648 3.52 -16.06 14.90
CA GLN A 648 4.55 -15.16 15.40
C GLN A 648 4.16 -13.69 15.27
N LEU A 649 3.29 -13.35 14.31
CA LEU A 649 3.00 -11.97 13.95
C LEU A 649 1.54 -11.56 14.18
N PHE A 650 0.67 -12.51 14.49
CA PHE A 650 -0.73 -12.27 14.81
C PHE A 650 -1.07 -12.81 16.19
N SER A 651 -1.72 -11.99 17.02
CA SER A 651 -2.11 -12.36 18.38
C SER A 651 -3.39 -11.63 18.82
N ALA A 652 -3.99 -12.10 19.91
CA ALA A 652 -5.16 -11.45 20.52
C ALA A 652 -4.73 -10.34 21.49
N THR A 653 -3.85 -9.44 21.04
CA THR A 653 -3.27 -8.34 21.82
C THR A 653 -3.29 -7.04 21.01
N PRO A 654 -3.19 -5.86 21.65
CA PRO A 654 -3.19 -4.59 20.94
C PRO A 654 -2.12 -4.44 19.86
N ASP A 655 -0.95 -5.06 20.04
CA ASP A 655 0.17 -5.12 19.08
C ASP A 655 0.09 -6.33 18.11
N GLY A 656 -1.07 -7.00 18.04
CA GLY A 656 -1.22 -8.32 17.42
C GLY A 656 -1.36 -8.36 15.90
N GLU A 657 -0.75 -7.42 15.16
CA GLU A 657 -0.66 -7.40 13.70
C GLU A 657 0.74 -6.89 13.28
N PRO A 658 1.29 -7.34 12.13
CA PRO A 658 2.67 -7.02 11.76
C PRO A 658 2.88 -5.67 11.07
N GLY A 659 1.82 -4.97 10.69
CA GLY A 659 1.81 -3.81 9.78
C GLY A 659 0.58 -2.96 10.02
N ASN A 660 0.37 -1.96 9.15
CA ASN A 660 -0.95 -1.33 9.09
C ASN A 660 -2.00 -2.34 8.62
N ASP A 661 -3.25 -2.19 9.06
CA ASP A 661 -4.31 -3.08 8.57
C ASP A 661 -4.78 -2.71 7.15
N ASP A 662 -4.48 -1.47 6.73
CA ASP A 662 -4.79 -0.89 5.42
C ASP A 662 -6.20 -1.21 4.95
N LEU A 663 -7.16 -0.76 5.77
CA LEU A 663 -8.60 -0.90 5.56
C LEU A 663 -9.06 -2.37 5.46
N GLY A 664 -8.37 -3.29 6.14
CA GLY A 664 -8.70 -4.70 6.19
C GLY A 664 -7.92 -5.57 5.21
N ALA A 665 -6.95 -5.02 4.49
CA ALA A 665 -6.08 -5.77 3.59
C ALA A 665 -5.28 -6.83 4.38
N GLN A 666 -4.57 -6.42 5.44
CA GLN A 666 -3.78 -7.32 6.28
C GLN A 666 -4.65 -8.34 7.02
N SER A 667 -5.75 -7.88 7.61
CA SER A 667 -6.70 -8.78 8.25
C SER A 667 -7.30 -9.82 7.29
N SER A 668 -7.57 -9.44 6.04
CA SER A 668 -8.11 -10.39 5.05
C SER A 668 -7.09 -11.46 4.67
N TRP A 669 -5.81 -11.12 4.66
CA TRP A 669 -4.72 -12.08 4.50
C TRP A 669 -4.78 -13.14 5.60
N TYR A 670 -4.91 -12.73 6.86
CA TYR A 670 -5.00 -13.65 7.99
C TYR A 670 -6.21 -14.58 7.89
N VAL A 671 -7.38 -14.04 7.51
CA VAL A 671 -8.60 -14.83 7.32
C VAL A 671 -8.38 -15.93 6.28
N TRP A 672 -7.81 -15.58 5.12
CA TRP A 672 -7.47 -16.53 4.07
C TRP A 672 -6.47 -17.59 4.56
N ALA A 673 -5.34 -17.15 5.13
CA ALA A 673 -4.30 -18.02 5.66
C ALA A 673 -4.85 -19.03 6.68
N ALA A 674 -5.69 -18.58 7.62
CA ALA A 674 -6.27 -19.41 8.68
C ALA A 674 -7.24 -20.47 8.13
N LEU A 675 -7.89 -20.20 7.00
CA LEU A 675 -8.70 -21.18 6.26
C LEU A 675 -7.84 -22.15 5.45
N GLY A 676 -6.53 -21.89 5.33
CA GLY A 676 -5.60 -22.65 4.51
C GLY A 676 -5.76 -22.36 3.01
N LEU A 677 -6.22 -21.16 2.65
CA LEU A 677 -6.51 -20.74 1.28
C LEU A 677 -5.89 -19.37 0.99
N TYR A 678 -5.64 -19.03 -0.27
CA TYR A 678 -5.28 -17.65 -0.66
C TYR A 678 -5.57 -17.38 -2.15
N PRO A 679 -6.17 -16.22 -2.53
CA PRO A 679 -6.36 -15.84 -3.93
C PRO A 679 -5.04 -15.36 -4.55
N VAL A 680 -4.28 -16.29 -5.15
CA VAL A 680 -2.89 -16.03 -5.59
C VAL A 680 -2.78 -15.19 -6.86
N THR A 681 -3.84 -15.09 -7.66
CA THR A 681 -3.81 -14.37 -8.94
C THR A 681 -5.03 -13.44 -9.09
N PRO A 682 -4.86 -12.12 -8.90
CA PRO A 682 -5.93 -11.13 -9.04
C PRO A 682 -6.66 -11.22 -10.39
N GLY A 683 -7.97 -11.00 -10.38
CA GLY A 683 -8.83 -11.10 -11.57
C GLY A 683 -9.17 -12.53 -12.01
N THR A 684 -8.76 -13.55 -11.26
CA THR A 684 -9.07 -14.97 -11.50
C THR A 684 -9.75 -15.58 -10.28
N THR A 685 -10.11 -16.88 -10.35
CA THR A 685 -10.64 -17.64 -9.20
C THR A 685 -9.60 -18.57 -8.58
N ASP A 686 -8.31 -18.32 -8.81
CA ASP A 686 -7.23 -19.22 -8.40
C ASP A 686 -6.98 -19.13 -6.89
N LEU A 687 -7.57 -20.07 -6.14
CA LEU A 687 -7.39 -20.20 -4.69
C LEU A 687 -6.35 -21.29 -4.39
N ALA A 688 -5.14 -20.88 -4.03
CA ALA A 688 -4.06 -21.79 -3.64
C ALA A 688 -4.24 -22.27 -2.20
N PHE A 689 -3.66 -23.43 -1.88
CA PHE A 689 -3.73 -24.03 -0.55
C PHE A 689 -2.50 -23.68 0.29
N ALA A 690 -2.71 -23.46 1.57
CA ALA A 690 -1.68 -23.58 2.60
C ALA A 690 -2.07 -24.74 3.54
N SER A 691 -2.19 -24.46 4.84
CA SER A 691 -2.66 -25.42 5.84
C SER A 691 -3.70 -24.77 6.75
N PRO A 692 -4.88 -25.38 6.93
CA PRO A 692 -5.92 -24.80 7.77
C PRO A 692 -5.47 -24.76 9.23
N LEU A 693 -5.86 -23.69 9.92
CA LEU A 693 -5.56 -23.45 11.33
C LEU A 693 -6.63 -24.01 12.27
N PHE A 694 -7.86 -24.15 11.77
CA PHE A 694 -8.99 -24.65 12.54
C PHE A 694 -9.34 -26.11 12.16
N PRO A 695 -9.70 -26.95 13.15
CA PRO A 695 -10.15 -28.31 12.89
C PRO A 695 -11.35 -28.43 11.94
N LYS A 696 -12.18 -27.39 11.90
CA LYS A 696 -13.30 -27.29 10.97
C LYS A 696 -13.53 -25.84 10.57
N ALA A 697 -13.82 -25.60 9.30
CA ALA A 697 -14.34 -24.32 8.82
C ALA A 697 -15.42 -24.52 7.75
N VAL A 698 -16.37 -23.60 7.68
CA VAL A 698 -17.44 -23.56 6.67
C VAL A 698 -17.56 -22.14 6.14
N ILE A 699 -17.34 -21.98 4.84
CA ILE A 699 -17.56 -20.73 4.09
C ILE A 699 -18.90 -20.86 3.38
N HIS A 700 -19.87 -20.03 3.77
CA HIS A 700 -21.22 -20.01 3.20
C HIS A 700 -21.28 -19.10 1.98
N LEU A 701 -21.55 -19.69 0.81
CA LEU A 701 -21.64 -18.96 -0.44
C LEU A 701 -23.05 -18.38 -0.61
N ALA A 702 -23.15 -17.23 -1.30
CA ALA A 702 -24.42 -16.52 -1.49
C ALA A 702 -25.49 -17.36 -2.22
N ASN A 703 -25.08 -18.35 -3.02
CA ASN A 703 -26.00 -19.25 -3.72
C ASN A 703 -26.53 -20.42 -2.86
N GLY A 704 -26.28 -20.40 -1.54
CA GLY A 704 -26.71 -21.43 -0.59
C GLY A 704 -25.84 -22.70 -0.58
N ARG A 705 -24.74 -22.72 -1.34
CA ARG A 705 -23.70 -23.76 -1.25
C ARG A 705 -22.66 -23.36 -0.20
N ALA A 706 -21.74 -24.27 0.10
CA ALA A 706 -20.66 -24.01 1.03
C ALA A 706 -19.35 -24.66 0.58
N ILE A 707 -18.23 -24.05 0.98
CA ILE A 707 -16.93 -24.71 1.01
C ILE A 707 -16.70 -25.16 2.46
N THR A 708 -16.65 -26.48 2.67
CA THR A 708 -16.41 -27.08 3.98
C THR A 708 -14.99 -27.60 4.05
N ILE A 709 -14.24 -27.17 5.07
CA ILE A 709 -12.88 -27.60 5.37
C ILE A 709 -12.93 -28.46 6.63
N ASP A 710 -12.63 -29.74 6.50
CA ASP A 710 -12.48 -30.68 7.62
C ASP A 710 -10.99 -31.02 7.80
N ALA A 711 -10.39 -30.64 8.93
CA ALA A 711 -8.98 -30.83 9.23
C ALA A 711 -8.77 -31.22 10.70
N PRO A 712 -9.26 -32.37 11.18
CA PRO A 712 -9.39 -32.68 12.61
C PRO A 712 -8.09 -32.64 13.42
N ALA A 713 -6.93 -32.71 12.76
CA ALA A 713 -5.61 -32.61 13.37
C ALA A 713 -4.98 -31.20 13.27
N ALA A 714 -5.74 -30.18 12.84
CA ALA A 714 -5.26 -28.81 12.75
C ALA A 714 -4.87 -28.29 14.13
N ALA A 715 -3.61 -27.88 14.23
CA ALA A 715 -2.99 -27.30 15.40
C ALA A 715 -1.77 -26.47 14.96
N ASP A 716 -1.29 -25.61 15.86
CA ASP A 716 -0.13 -24.75 15.60
C ASP A 716 1.12 -25.58 15.23
N ASP A 717 1.32 -26.73 15.87
CA ASP A 717 2.44 -27.66 15.68
C ASP A 717 2.18 -28.75 14.62
N HIS A 718 1.02 -28.73 13.95
CA HIS A 718 0.66 -29.66 12.86
C HIS A 718 0.42 -28.93 11.52
N PRO A 719 1.37 -28.13 11.01
CA PRO A 719 1.15 -27.36 9.79
C PRO A 719 1.16 -28.21 8.53
N TYR A 720 1.72 -29.43 8.54
CA TYR A 720 2.06 -30.09 7.28
C TYR A 720 0.94 -30.97 6.72
N VAL A 721 0.53 -30.68 5.48
CA VAL A 721 -0.45 -31.49 4.75
C VAL A 721 0.21 -32.77 4.24
N THR A 722 -0.33 -33.91 4.65
CA THR A 722 0.09 -35.24 4.22
C THR A 722 -0.82 -35.85 3.15
N GLY A 723 -2.02 -35.30 2.99
CA GLY A 723 -2.99 -35.67 1.98
C GLY A 723 -4.24 -34.78 2.03
N LEU A 724 -4.93 -34.68 0.90
CA LEU A 724 -6.18 -33.92 0.76
C LEU A 724 -7.17 -34.74 -0.08
N THR A 725 -8.44 -34.73 0.32
CA THR A 725 -9.53 -35.16 -0.56
C THR A 725 -10.47 -34.00 -0.86
N LEU A 726 -10.88 -33.87 -2.11
CA LEU A 726 -11.92 -32.97 -2.60
C LEU A 726 -13.15 -33.81 -2.98
N ASP A 727 -14.26 -33.57 -2.30
CA ASP A 727 -15.52 -34.32 -2.44
C ASP A 727 -15.32 -35.85 -2.37
N GLY A 728 -14.47 -36.28 -1.42
CA GLY A 728 -14.15 -37.69 -1.18
C GLY A 728 -13.15 -38.31 -2.17
N LYS A 729 -12.67 -37.56 -3.16
CA LYS A 729 -11.65 -38.01 -4.12
C LYS A 729 -10.29 -37.44 -3.75
N ARG A 730 -9.24 -38.24 -3.89
CA ARG A 730 -7.86 -37.80 -3.69
C ARG A 730 -7.55 -36.56 -4.55
N TRP A 731 -6.92 -35.56 -3.92
CA TRP A 731 -6.49 -34.32 -4.56
C TRP A 731 -5.02 -34.06 -4.24
N ASP A 732 -4.18 -34.11 -5.27
CA ASP A 732 -2.72 -33.90 -5.17
C ASP A 732 -2.31 -32.61 -5.92
N LYS A 733 -3.07 -31.53 -5.73
CA LYS A 733 -2.76 -30.20 -6.24
C LYS A 733 -2.81 -29.18 -5.11
N THR A 734 -2.07 -28.09 -5.24
CA THR A 734 -2.01 -26.97 -4.29
C THR A 734 -3.00 -25.85 -4.62
N VAL A 735 -4.03 -26.15 -5.41
CA VAL A 735 -5.05 -25.17 -5.82
C VAL A 735 -6.43 -25.81 -5.84
N LEU A 736 -7.43 -25.04 -5.45
CA LEU A 736 -8.84 -25.40 -5.54
C LEU A 736 -9.31 -25.36 -7.02
N PRO A 737 -10.18 -26.28 -7.47
CA PRO A 737 -10.75 -26.17 -8.81
C PRO A 737 -11.63 -24.92 -8.93
N ASP A 738 -11.58 -24.27 -10.09
CA ASP A 738 -12.34 -23.06 -10.45
C ASP A 738 -13.87 -23.19 -10.27
N THR A 739 -14.38 -24.42 -10.30
CA THR A 739 -15.80 -24.75 -10.10
C THR A 739 -16.24 -24.70 -8.64
N ALA A 740 -15.33 -24.73 -7.67
CA ALA A 740 -15.66 -24.79 -6.25
C ALA A 740 -16.41 -23.55 -5.75
N LEU A 741 -16.05 -22.37 -6.25
CA LEU A 741 -16.75 -21.12 -5.88
C LEU A 741 -18.21 -21.08 -6.35
N ARG A 742 -18.57 -21.88 -7.37
CA ARG A 742 -19.94 -21.97 -7.88
C ARG A 742 -20.71 -23.15 -7.29
N SER A 743 -20.05 -24.29 -7.12
CA SER A 743 -20.70 -25.55 -6.71
C SER A 743 -20.62 -25.86 -5.22
N GLY A 744 -19.77 -25.13 -4.48
CA GLY A 744 -19.28 -25.56 -3.17
C GLY A 744 -18.20 -26.64 -3.31
N ALA A 745 -17.60 -27.02 -2.21
CA ALA A 745 -16.62 -28.11 -2.15
C ALA A 745 -16.51 -28.66 -0.72
N LYS A 746 -16.22 -29.95 -0.57
CA LYS A 746 -15.77 -30.52 0.70
C LYS A 746 -14.29 -30.88 0.62
N LEU A 747 -13.48 -30.19 1.40
CA LEU A 747 -12.05 -30.43 1.57
C LEU A 747 -11.82 -31.21 2.87
N THR A 748 -11.08 -32.31 2.80
CA THR A 748 -10.66 -33.05 4.00
C THR A 748 -9.14 -33.17 4.01
N PHE A 749 -8.51 -32.46 4.94
CA PHE A 749 -7.06 -32.40 5.10
C PHE A 749 -6.59 -33.44 6.12
N ALA A 750 -5.54 -34.17 5.76
CA ALA A 750 -4.74 -34.97 6.67
C ALA A 750 -3.48 -34.18 7.04
N LEU A 751 -3.36 -33.77 8.31
CA LEU A 751 -2.27 -32.93 8.80
C LEU A 751 -1.29 -33.71 9.69
N SER A 752 -0.06 -33.21 9.82
CA SER A 752 0.96 -33.80 10.68
C SER A 752 1.98 -32.77 11.16
N ALA A 753 2.73 -33.12 12.20
CA ALA A 753 3.82 -32.31 12.73
C ALA A 753 5.14 -32.40 11.93
N GLN A 754 5.23 -33.26 10.92
CA GLN A 754 6.44 -33.44 10.11
C GLN A 754 6.11 -33.24 8.62
N PRO A 755 7.00 -32.62 7.83
CA PRO A 755 6.71 -32.35 6.44
C PRO A 755 6.55 -33.64 5.63
N ASN A 756 5.48 -33.73 4.82
CA ASN A 756 5.40 -34.72 3.75
C ASN A 756 5.99 -34.13 2.47
N THR A 757 7.23 -34.51 2.16
CA THR A 757 7.95 -34.00 0.98
C THR A 757 7.54 -34.64 -0.35
N SER A 758 6.45 -35.43 -0.36
CA SER A 758 5.91 -36.11 -1.55
C SER A 758 4.52 -35.64 -1.98
N TRP A 759 3.75 -34.97 -1.11
CA TRP A 759 2.41 -34.50 -1.46
C TRP A 759 2.49 -33.26 -2.38
N ALA A 760 1.71 -33.27 -3.46
CA ALA A 760 1.54 -32.16 -4.40
C ALA A 760 2.84 -31.54 -4.96
N THR A 761 3.89 -32.35 -5.21
CA THR A 761 5.20 -31.88 -5.73
C THR A 761 5.34 -31.94 -7.25
N ALA A 762 4.42 -32.63 -7.92
CA ALA A 762 4.45 -32.81 -9.37
C ALA A 762 4.28 -31.46 -10.10
N ALA A 763 4.83 -31.33 -11.30
CA ALA A 763 4.75 -30.06 -12.03
C ALA A 763 3.32 -29.56 -12.29
N GLY A 764 2.38 -30.47 -12.54
CA GLY A 764 0.96 -30.15 -12.71
C GLY A 764 0.15 -30.00 -11.42
N ALA A 765 0.80 -30.03 -10.26
CA ALA A 765 0.17 -29.81 -8.95
C ALA A 765 0.12 -28.33 -8.56
N ALA A 766 1.01 -27.51 -9.12
CA ALA A 766 1.10 -26.07 -8.86
C ALA A 766 -0.19 -25.31 -9.26
N PRO A 767 -0.42 -24.11 -8.69
CA PRO A 767 -1.49 -23.24 -9.16
C PRO A 767 -1.25 -22.81 -10.63
N PRO A 768 -2.29 -22.33 -11.33
CA PRO A 768 -2.16 -21.87 -12.71
C PRO A 768 -1.11 -20.76 -12.88
N SER A 769 -0.48 -20.71 -14.05
CA SER A 769 0.33 -19.57 -14.51
C SER A 769 -0.06 -19.27 -15.94
N TYR A 770 -0.31 -17.99 -16.23
CA TYR A 770 -0.86 -17.53 -17.49
C TYR A 770 0.27 -17.07 -18.41
N GLN A 771 0.76 -18.00 -19.22
CA GLN A 771 1.89 -17.82 -20.13
C GLN A 771 1.46 -17.34 -21.54
N ASP A 772 0.22 -16.91 -21.69
CA ASP A 772 -0.32 -16.42 -22.95
C ASP A 772 0.54 -15.25 -23.45
N ARG A 773 1.00 -15.35 -24.70
CA ARG A 773 1.77 -14.30 -25.39
C ARG A 773 3.14 -13.92 -24.75
N GLN A 774 3.59 -14.63 -23.71
CA GLN A 774 4.91 -14.40 -23.11
C GLN A 774 6.06 -14.53 -24.13
N ALA A 775 7.10 -13.72 -23.97
CA ALA A 775 8.34 -13.91 -24.70
C ALA A 775 9.02 -15.21 -24.23
N PRO A 776 9.52 -16.07 -25.14
CA PRO A 776 10.10 -17.34 -24.75
C PRO A 776 11.47 -17.20 -24.06
N ALA A 777 12.19 -16.09 -24.29
CA ALA A 777 13.50 -15.81 -23.72
C ALA A 777 13.67 -14.30 -23.49
N ILE A 778 14.60 -13.95 -22.60
CA ILE A 778 14.93 -12.56 -22.24
C ILE A 778 16.44 -12.36 -22.42
N GLY A 779 16.82 -11.33 -23.16
CA GLY A 779 18.21 -10.92 -23.35
C GLY A 779 18.70 -10.02 -22.22
N TYR A 780 19.97 -10.15 -21.83
CA TYR A 780 20.60 -9.31 -20.82
C TYR A 780 22.03 -8.95 -21.19
N THR A 781 22.55 -7.92 -20.52
CA THR A 781 23.93 -7.44 -20.64
C THR A 781 24.59 -7.39 -19.26
N SER A 782 25.92 -7.54 -19.21
CA SER A 782 26.69 -7.41 -17.96
C SER A 782 28.09 -6.84 -18.25
N PRO A 783 28.67 -5.98 -17.41
CA PRO A 783 28.10 -5.42 -16.17
C PRO A 783 26.87 -4.54 -16.44
N SER A 784 25.99 -4.42 -15.45
CA SER A 784 24.88 -3.45 -15.46
C SER A 784 25.38 -2.06 -15.04
N GLY A 785 24.64 -1.01 -15.36
CA GLY A 785 25.03 0.38 -15.17
C GLY A 785 26.02 0.90 -16.21
N GLY A 786 26.44 2.15 -16.04
CA GLY A 786 27.46 2.77 -16.87
C GLY A 786 28.87 2.31 -16.49
N VAL A 787 29.63 1.78 -17.45
CA VAL A 787 31.05 1.48 -17.26
C VAL A 787 31.89 2.69 -17.67
N VAL A 788 32.58 3.28 -16.70
CA VAL A 788 33.50 4.40 -16.96
C VAL A 788 34.72 3.88 -17.71
N THR A 789 34.89 4.30 -18.96
CA THR A 789 35.94 3.81 -19.86
C THR A 789 36.59 4.97 -20.60
N GLY A 790 37.90 5.14 -20.44
CA GLY A 790 38.66 6.21 -21.09
C GLY A 790 38.78 6.03 -22.60
N GLN A 791 38.99 7.15 -23.31
CA GLN A 791 39.28 7.17 -24.74
C GLN A 791 40.46 6.25 -25.11
N GLY A 792 40.33 5.51 -26.20
CA GLY A 792 41.35 4.57 -26.68
C GLY A 792 41.49 3.29 -25.86
N THR A 793 40.61 3.06 -24.88
CA THR A 793 40.61 1.84 -24.04
C THR A 793 39.39 0.96 -24.33
N SER A 794 39.36 -0.22 -23.71
CA SER A 794 38.28 -1.18 -23.90
C SER A 794 38.03 -1.99 -22.63
N PHE A 795 36.83 -2.53 -22.51
CA PHE A 795 36.45 -3.42 -21.43
C PHE A 795 35.65 -4.63 -21.95
N PRO A 796 35.72 -5.78 -21.27
CA PRO A 796 34.86 -6.91 -21.60
C PRO A 796 33.44 -6.67 -21.07
N ALA A 797 32.44 -6.93 -21.91
CA ALA A 797 31.05 -7.05 -21.52
C ALA A 797 30.52 -8.43 -21.89
N THR A 798 29.36 -8.80 -21.37
CA THR A 798 28.67 -10.06 -21.66
C THR A 798 27.32 -9.75 -22.28
N VAL A 799 26.98 -10.46 -23.35
CA VAL A 799 25.63 -10.53 -23.91
C VAL A 799 25.10 -11.93 -23.62
N GLY A 800 23.96 -12.02 -22.95
CA GLY A 800 23.39 -13.30 -22.53
C GLY A 800 21.90 -13.41 -22.79
N VAL A 801 21.39 -14.64 -22.71
CA VAL A 801 19.96 -14.94 -22.89
C VAL A 801 19.54 -15.91 -21.79
N VAL A 802 18.47 -15.59 -21.06
CA VAL A 802 17.80 -16.51 -20.14
C VAL A 802 16.55 -17.11 -20.79
N ASP A 803 16.21 -18.34 -20.41
CA ASP A 803 14.94 -18.95 -20.79
C ASP A 803 13.82 -18.38 -19.90
N ALA A 804 12.68 -18.02 -20.48
CA ALA A 804 11.52 -17.55 -19.73
C ALA A 804 10.27 -18.43 -19.96
N GLY A 805 10.34 -19.39 -20.89
CA GLY A 805 9.17 -20.17 -21.29
C GLY A 805 9.38 -21.68 -21.43
N GLY A 806 10.58 -22.19 -21.17
CA GLY A 806 10.90 -23.62 -21.28
C GLY A 806 10.89 -24.16 -22.72
N ARG A 807 10.75 -23.26 -23.70
CA ARG A 807 10.50 -23.59 -25.13
C ARG A 807 11.27 -22.70 -26.08
N ALA A 808 12.25 -21.94 -25.58
CA ALA A 808 12.98 -21.00 -26.39
C ALA A 808 13.95 -21.69 -27.36
N GLY A 809 13.88 -21.28 -28.63
CA GLY A 809 14.85 -21.64 -29.65
C GLY A 809 16.10 -20.76 -29.60
N PRO A 810 17.01 -20.88 -30.59
CA PRO A 810 18.14 -19.96 -30.73
C PRO A 810 17.67 -18.50 -30.86
N VAL A 811 18.34 -17.60 -30.15
CA VAL A 811 18.08 -16.16 -30.11
C VAL A 811 19.21 -15.42 -30.83
N ARG A 812 18.85 -14.57 -31.79
CA ARG A 812 19.80 -13.68 -32.46
C ARG A 812 19.94 -12.41 -31.63
N TRP A 813 21.16 -11.89 -31.50
CA TRP A 813 21.40 -10.62 -30.85
C TRP A 813 22.28 -9.72 -31.72
N THR A 814 22.07 -8.40 -31.60
CA THR A 814 22.82 -7.36 -32.32
C THR A 814 23.05 -6.16 -31.40
N ALA A 815 24.30 -5.71 -31.26
CA ALA A 815 24.66 -4.48 -30.59
C ALA A 815 24.69 -3.31 -31.59
N ASN A 816 24.11 -2.17 -31.19
CA ASN A 816 24.02 -0.96 -32.00
C ASN A 816 24.79 0.19 -31.34
N PRO A 817 26.14 0.20 -31.40
CA PRO A 817 26.92 1.22 -30.71
C PRO A 817 26.76 2.60 -31.36
N PRO A 818 26.73 3.69 -30.55
CA PRO A 818 26.76 5.05 -31.05
C PRO A 818 28.15 5.41 -31.60
N ALA A 819 28.27 6.59 -32.20
CA ALA A 819 29.55 7.11 -32.66
C ALA A 819 30.57 7.17 -31.51
N GLY A 820 31.81 6.75 -31.79
CA GLY A 820 32.88 6.70 -30.81
C GLY A 820 32.96 5.40 -30.00
N ILE A 821 31.98 4.50 -30.12
CA ILE A 821 31.98 3.19 -29.45
C ILE A 821 32.00 2.07 -30.49
N THR A 822 32.71 0.98 -30.19
CA THR A 822 32.69 -0.26 -31.00
C THR A 822 32.45 -1.48 -30.13
N VAL A 823 31.78 -2.50 -30.67
CA VAL A 823 31.53 -3.78 -29.99
C VAL A 823 31.99 -4.93 -30.88
N THR A 824 32.82 -5.82 -30.35
CA THR A 824 33.36 -6.97 -31.09
C THR A 824 33.20 -8.29 -30.33
N PRO A 825 32.54 -9.31 -30.91
CA PRO A 825 31.69 -9.21 -32.10
C PRO A 825 30.46 -8.31 -31.83
N SER A 826 29.87 -7.72 -32.87
CA SER A 826 28.69 -6.85 -32.75
C SER A 826 27.35 -7.58 -32.90
N SER A 827 27.37 -8.87 -33.22
CA SER A 827 26.17 -9.71 -33.31
C SER A 827 26.51 -11.19 -33.12
N GLY A 828 25.50 -12.00 -32.84
CA GLY A 828 25.66 -13.43 -32.65
C GLY A 828 24.34 -14.18 -32.51
N VAL A 829 24.46 -15.48 -32.22
CA VAL A 829 23.32 -16.35 -31.92
C VAL A 829 23.61 -17.11 -30.64
N LEU A 830 22.71 -16.98 -29.66
CA LEU A 830 22.80 -17.62 -28.36
C LEU A 830 21.68 -18.64 -28.19
N ARG A 831 21.92 -19.66 -27.38
CA ARG A 831 20.86 -20.50 -26.86
C ARG A 831 20.41 -19.96 -25.50
N PRO A 832 19.16 -20.18 -25.08
CA PRO A 832 18.73 -19.85 -23.72
C PRO A 832 19.65 -20.50 -22.67
N GLY A 833 20.00 -19.76 -21.63
CA GLY A 833 20.95 -20.16 -20.60
C GLY A 833 22.43 -20.02 -21.01
N THR A 834 22.73 -19.39 -22.15
CA THR A 834 24.10 -19.17 -22.61
C THR A 834 24.40 -17.68 -22.76
N SER A 835 25.69 -17.35 -22.72
CA SER A 835 26.19 -16.00 -22.89
C SER A 835 27.48 -15.98 -23.72
N GLN A 836 27.84 -14.79 -24.16
CA GLN A 836 29.03 -14.53 -24.95
C GLN A 836 29.71 -13.26 -24.45
N THR A 837 31.02 -13.33 -24.24
CA THR A 837 31.85 -12.15 -23.97
C THR A 837 32.07 -11.36 -25.27
N VAL A 838 31.92 -10.05 -25.18
CA VAL A 838 32.20 -9.07 -26.23
C VAL A 838 33.18 -8.04 -25.71
N THR A 839 34.00 -7.47 -26.59
CA THR A 839 34.87 -6.34 -26.26
C THR A 839 34.18 -5.04 -26.66
N VAL A 840 33.98 -4.14 -25.70
CA VAL A 840 33.48 -2.78 -25.95
C VAL A 840 34.67 -1.84 -25.90
N ALA A 841 34.94 -1.12 -27.00
CA ALA A 841 36.07 -0.19 -27.09
C ALA A 841 35.59 1.23 -27.36
N VAL A 842 36.20 2.18 -26.65
CA VAL A 842 36.00 3.62 -26.80
C VAL A 842 37.08 4.13 -27.74
N THR A 843 36.71 4.77 -28.84
CA THR A 843 37.69 5.34 -29.78
C THR A 843 38.43 6.52 -29.17
N ALA A 844 39.58 6.88 -29.73
CA ALA A 844 40.38 8.00 -29.23
C ALA A 844 39.69 9.36 -29.39
N ASP A 845 38.71 9.46 -30.29
CA ASP A 845 37.93 10.66 -30.61
C ASP A 845 36.51 10.65 -30.02
N ALA A 846 36.18 9.67 -29.18
CA ALA A 846 34.87 9.59 -28.54
C ALA A 846 34.61 10.81 -27.64
N ALA A 847 33.45 11.45 -27.78
CA ALA A 847 33.05 12.55 -26.92
C ALA A 847 32.91 12.08 -25.45
N GLN A 848 33.16 12.97 -24.48
CA GLN A 848 32.83 12.68 -23.08
C GLN A 848 31.30 12.60 -22.89
N GLY A 849 30.85 11.88 -21.86
CA GLY A 849 29.43 11.69 -21.58
C GLY A 849 28.96 10.23 -21.56
N SER A 850 27.65 10.05 -21.49
CA SER A 850 26.99 8.73 -21.54
C SER A 850 26.73 8.29 -22.98
N HIS A 851 27.16 7.09 -23.32
CA HIS A 851 27.05 6.45 -24.63
C HIS A 851 26.39 5.07 -24.48
N PRO A 852 25.05 5.01 -24.33
CA PRO A 852 24.34 3.75 -24.26
C PRO A 852 24.51 2.96 -25.57
N VAL A 853 24.78 1.66 -25.45
CA VAL A 853 24.85 0.71 -26.59
C VAL A 853 23.66 -0.24 -26.50
N PRO A 854 22.54 0.03 -27.21
CA PRO A 854 21.40 -0.88 -27.24
C PRO A 854 21.77 -2.25 -27.81
N VAL A 855 21.35 -3.32 -27.13
CA VAL A 855 21.48 -4.70 -27.63
C VAL A 855 20.09 -5.26 -27.89
N SER A 856 19.77 -5.48 -29.16
CA SER A 856 18.49 -6.02 -29.60
C SER A 856 18.54 -7.54 -29.65
N PHE A 857 17.45 -8.20 -29.28
CA PHE A 857 17.30 -9.66 -29.31
C PHE A 857 16.07 -10.05 -30.12
N ALA A 858 16.15 -11.14 -30.88
CA ALA A 858 15.05 -11.67 -31.65
C ALA A 858 15.03 -13.20 -31.63
N ASP A 859 13.83 -13.78 -31.57
CA ASP A 859 13.66 -15.22 -31.69
C ASP A 859 13.90 -15.74 -33.13
N SER A 860 13.78 -17.05 -33.32
CA SER A 860 13.99 -17.67 -34.64
C SER A 860 13.00 -17.22 -35.73
N THR A 861 11.87 -16.59 -35.35
CA THR A 861 10.89 -16.02 -36.29
C THR A 861 11.16 -14.55 -36.62
N GLY A 862 12.13 -13.94 -35.92
CA GLY A 862 12.43 -12.52 -36.03
C GLY A 862 11.57 -11.63 -35.12
N LYS A 863 10.77 -12.21 -34.21
CA LYS A 863 10.02 -11.44 -33.22
C LYS A 863 10.99 -10.88 -32.19
N ALA A 864 10.87 -9.59 -31.90
CA ALA A 864 11.66 -8.92 -30.87
C ALA A 864 11.41 -9.55 -29.49
N LEU A 865 12.48 -9.66 -28.72
CA LEU A 865 12.49 -10.15 -27.34
C LEU A 865 12.93 -9.02 -26.40
N PRO A 866 12.54 -9.09 -25.11
CA PRO A 866 13.09 -8.20 -24.09
C PRO A 866 14.62 -8.22 -24.11
N GLY A 867 15.21 -7.04 -23.92
CA GLY A 867 16.65 -6.82 -24.04
C GLY A 867 17.15 -5.76 -23.08
N SER A 868 18.43 -5.45 -23.20
CA SER A 868 19.16 -4.55 -22.31
C SER A 868 20.17 -3.71 -23.10
N THR A 869 20.68 -2.68 -22.44
CA THR A 869 21.68 -1.76 -22.97
C THR A 869 23.01 -1.98 -22.24
N ILE A 870 24.14 -1.87 -22.95
CA ILE A 870 25.45 -1.75 -22.30
C ILE A 870 25.69 -0.27 -22.07
N GLY A 871 25.80 0.15 -20.81
CA GLY A 871 26.13 1.53 -20.45
C GLY A 871 27.63 1.79 -20.59
N VAL A 872 28.00 2.82 -21.35
CA VAL A 872 29.39 3.30 -21.46
C VAL A 872 29.42 4.75 -21.05
N THR A 873 30.30 5.11 -20.11
CA THR A 873 30.53 6.49 -19.73
C THR A 873 31.95 6.87 -20.09
N VAL A 874 32.13 7.85 -20.98
CA VAL A 874 33.44 8.34 -21.39
C VAL A 874 33.77 9.56 -20.54
N PRO A 875 34.80 9.52 -19.68
CA PRO A 875 35.16 10.65 -18.86
C PRO A 875 35.78 11.78 -19.70
N ALA A 876 35.65 13.00 -19.22
CA ALA A 876 36.34 14.17 -19.72
C ALA A 876 37.86 14.02 -19.59
N ALA A 877 38.59 14.45 -20.61
CA ALA A 877 40.04 14.29 -20.69
C ALA A 877 40.81 15.14 -19.66
N ASP A 878 40.19 16.18 -19.12
CA ASP A 878 40.78 17.08 -18.12
C ASP A 878 40.65 16.57 -16.68
N GLY A 879 39.94 15.46 -16.47
CA GLY A 879 39.75 14.85 -15.15
C GLY A 879 38.83 15.65 -14.21
N ALA A 880 38.07 16.62 -14.71
CA ALA A 880 37.16 17.43 -13.91
C ALA A 880 35.69 17.13 -14.22
N ALA A 881 34.84 17.25 -13.20
CA ALA A 881 33.39 17.32 -13.36
C ALA A 881 32.96 18.78 -13.43
N THR A 882 31.97 19.09 -14.27
CA THR A 882 31.27 20.39 -14.20
C THR A 882 29.77 20.19 -14.06
N VAL A 883 29.20 20.88 -13.08
CA VAL A 883 27.77 20.91 -12.80
C VAL A 883 27.30 22.36 -12.70
N CYS A 884 26.05 22.63 -13.02
CA CYS A 884 25.52 23.99 -12.97
C CYS A 884 24.02 24.00 -12.82
N ASP A 885 23.52 25.16 -12.42
CA ASP A 885 22.11 25.47 -12.37
C ASP A 885 21.90 26.85 -12.99
N THR A 886 21.00 26.95 -13.96
CA THR A 886 20.54 28.23 -14.51
C THR A 886 19.19 28.57 -13.89
N LEU A 887 19.18 29.61 -13.06
CA LEU A 887 18.07 29.93 -12.17
C LEU A 887 16.99 30.75 -12.87
N GLY A 888 15.72 30.45 -12.58
CA GLY A 888 14.59 31.18 -13.14
C GLY A 888 13.24 30.76 -12.57
N ALA A 889 12.19 30.93 -13.39
CA ALA A 889 10.84 30.44 -13.07
C ALA A 889 10.82 28.91 -12.93
N THR A 890 11.59 28.25 -13.80
CA THR A 890 11.97 26.85 -13.68
C THR A 890 13.48 26.81 -13.82
N ASP A 891 14.14 26.20 -12.84
CA ASP A 891 15.60 26.07 -12.82
C ASP A 891 16.02 25.01 -13.85
N THR A 892 17.14 25.24 -14.54
CA THR A 892 17.73 24.27 -15.48
C THR A 892 18.94 23.64 -14.81
N GLU A 893 18.68 22.58 -14.07
CA GLU A 893 19.66 21.85 -13.28
C GLU A 893 20.47 20.88 -14.15
N CYS A 894 21.79 20.91 -14.00
CA CYS A 894 22.75 20.06 -14.71
C CYS A 894 23.72 19.45 -13.69
N GLY A 895 23.22 18.54 -12.85
CA GLY A 895 23.97 17.93 -11.74
C GLY A 895 24.21 18.82 -10.54
N LEU A 896 23.64 20.04 -10.54
CA LEU A 896 23.59 20.96 -9.41
C LEU A 896 22.13 21.30 -9.16
N GLN A 897 21.65 21.03 -7.95
CA GLN A 897 20.26 21.26 -7.55
C GLN A 897 20.19 22.41 -6.57
N ARG A 898 19.22 23.31 -6.74
CA ARG A 898 18.92 24.35 -5.76
C ARG A 898 17.94 23.82 -4.71
N LEU A 899 18.29 23.99 -3.44
CA LEU A 899 17.54 23.45 -2.31
C LEU A 899 16.83 24.57 -1.55
N ASP A 900 15.50 24.52 -1.48
CA ASP A 900 14.70 25.45 -0.67
C ASP A 900 14.55 24.93 0.77
N ASN A 901 14.67 25.84 1.73
CA ASN A 901 14.43 25.60 3.15
C ASN A 901 14.03 26.90 3.85
N ASP A 902 13.88 26.88 5.17
CA ASP A 902 13.35 28.03 5.91
C ASP A 902 14.23 29.29 5.84
N ASP A 903 15.56 29.16 5.84
CA ASP A 903 16.50 30.29 5.77
C ASP A 903 17.07 30.54 4.35
N GLY A 904 16.82 29.65 3.39
CA GLY A 904 17.32 29.71 2.02
C GLY A 904 16.26 30.01 0.95
N ARG A 905 15.15 30.65 1.33
CA ARG A 905 14.06 30.96 0.38
C ARG A 905 14.49 31.97 -0.68
N SER A 906 14.01 31.75 -1.90
CA SER A 906 14.17 32.68 -3.03
C SER A 906 12.91 32.80 -3.86
N GLU A 907 12.79 33.93 -4.56
CA GLU A 907 11.69 34.22 -5.48
C GLU A 907 12.20 34.23 -6.92
N ALA A 908 11.54 33.48 -7.78
CA ALA A 908 11.80 33.50 -9.21
C ALA A 908 11.30 34.80 -9.84
N GLY A 909 12.06 35.34 -10.78
CA GLY A 909 11.67 36.54 -11.50
C GLY A 909 12.62 36.90 -12.62
N THR A 910 12.54 38.15 -13.03
CA THR A 910 13.43 38.74 -14.02
C THR A 910 14.18 39.89 -13.38
N VAL A 911 15.51 39.79 -13.33
CA VAL A 911 16.38 40.87 -12.81
C VAL A 911 17.14 41.48 -13.98
N ALA A 912 16.92 42.77 -14.21
CA ALA A 912 17.49 43.52 -15.33
C ALA A 912 17.36 42.81 -16.70
N GLY A 913 16.19 42.21 -16.96
CA GLY A 913 15.88 41.54 -18.24
C GLY A 913 16.40 40.11 -18.38
N ARG A 914 17.10 39.55 -17.37
CA ARG A 914 17.55 38.15 -17.35
C ARG A 914 16.70 37.33 -16.35
N PRO A 915 16.24 36.11 -16.71
CA PRO A 915 15.67 35.18 -15.75
C PRO A 915 16.65 34.93 -14.60
N ALA A 916 16.16 34.99 -13.38
CA ALA A 916 16.96 34.90 -12.17
C ALA A 916 16.10 34.51 -10.96
N ARG A 917 16.77 34.20 -9.86
CA ARG A 917 16.16 34.13 -8.53
C ARG A 917 16.72 35.21 -7.62
N THR A 918 15.85 35.76 -6.78
CA THR A 918 16.19 36.78 -5.78
C THR A 918 16.06 36.19 -4.39
N THR A 919 17.08 36.33 -3.55
CA THR A 919 17.05 35.82 -2.17
C THR A 919 16.00 36.55 -1.31
N VAL A 920 15.29 35.81 -0.46
CA VAL A 920 14.33 36.36 0.51
C VAL A 920 14.95 36.41 1.90
N ASN A 921 15.64 35.35 2.34
CA ASN A 921 16.07 35.16 3.73
C ASN A 921 17.61 35.15 3.93
N GLY A 922 18.36 35.55 2.89
CA GLY A 922 19.81 35.76 2.96
C GLY A 922 20.68 34.59 2.48
N TYR A 923 20.13 33.40 2.26
CA TYR A 923 20.88 32.26 1.73
C TYR A 923 20.26 31.71 0.45
N LEU A 924 21.09 30.98 -0.31
CA LEU A 924 20.66 30.14 -1.42
C LEU A 924 21.51 28.87 -1.42
N TYR A 925 20.90 27.70 -1.22
CA TYR A 925 21.59 26.42 -1.02
C TYR A 925 21.65 25.61 -2.31
N PHE A 926 22.74 24.86 -2.48
CA PHE A 926 22.96 23.99 -3.62
C PHE A 926 23.54 22.64 -3.20
N GLY A 927 23.02 21.58 -3.79
CA GLY A 927 23.57 20.21 -3.71
C GLY A 927 24.23 19.82 -5.02
N VAL A 928 25.45 19.28 -4.95
CA VAL A 928 26.18 18.69 -6.07
C VAL A 928 25.78 17.21 -6.15
N THR A 929 25.52 16.69 -7.34
CA THR A 929 25.16 15.26 -7.47
C THR A 929 26.31 14.36 -7.01
N ASN A 930 25.99 13.49 -6.05
CA ASN A 930 26.89 12.45 -5.54
C ASN A 930 27.30 11.43 -6.62
N ASP A 931 26.55 11.34 -7.73
CA ASP A 931 26.87 10.46 -8.85
C ASP A 931 28.18 10.89 -9.56
N LEU A 932 28.48 12.20 -9.53
CA LEU A 932 29.70 12.75 -10.14
C LEU A 932 30.77 13.04 -9.09
N VAL A 933 30.36 13.55 -7.94
CA VAL A 933 31.27 14.00 -6.89
C VAL A 933 30.84 13.37 -5.56
N PRO A 934 31.34 12.15 -5.25
CA PRO A 934 30.98 11.48 -4.02
C PRO A 934 31.40 12.27 -2.78
N GLY A 935 30.50 12.52 -1.84
CA GLY A 935 30.85 13.26 -0.62
C GLY A 935 31.95 12.64 0.25
N GLY A 936 32.70 13.50 0.94
CA GLY A 936 33.63 13.13 2.01
C GLY A 936 35.10 13.00 1.60
N SER A 937 35.47 13.28 0.35
CA SER A 937 36.88 13.39 -0.07
C SER A 937 37.33 14.86 -0.13
N ALA A 938 38.64 15.11 -0.13
CA ALA A 938 39.18 16.47 -0.33
C ALA A 938 39.25 16.81 -1.82
N TYR A 939 38.35 17.66 -2.29
CA TYR A 939 38.29 18.13 -3.68
C TYR A 939 38.86 19.54 -3.83
N THR A 940 39.43 19.80 -5.02
CA THR A 940 39.61 21.19 -5.49
C THR A 940 38.40 21.56 -6.33
N ALA A 941 37.64 22.55 -5.89
CA ALA A 941 36.48 23.05 -6.62
C ALA A 941 36.61 24.54 -6.97
N THR A 942 35.98 24.94 -8.06
CA THR A 942 35.75 26.33 -8.43
C THR A 942 34.25 26.56 -8.56
N ILE A 943 33.72 27.62 -7.95
CA ILE A 943 32.31 28.01 -8.06
C ILE A 943 32.25 29.38 -8.73
N ASP A 944 31.58 29.45 -9.87
CA ASP A 944 31.25 30.67 -10.59
C ASP A 944 29.78 31.03 -10.33
N VAL A 945 29.54 32.24 -9.82
CA VAL A 945 28.21 32.77 -9.52
C VAL A 945 27.94 33.98 -10.39
N ASP A 946 26.98 33.87 -11.29
CA ASP A 946 26.43 34.99 -12.06
C ASP A 946 25.42 35.75 -11.19
N TYR A 947 25.81 36.92 -10.70
CA TYR A 947 25.02 37.76 -9.82
C TYR A 947 24.75 39.15 -10.40
N PHE A 948 23.66 39.77 -9.96
CA PHE A 948 23.33 41.16 -10.30
C PHE A 948 23.99 42.11 -9.31
N ASP A 949 24.95 42.94 -9.78
CA ASP A 949 25.70 43.84 -8.92
C ASP A 949 24.88 45.07 -8.50
N GLN A 950 24.18 44.94 -7.38
CA GLN A 950 23.33 45.97 -6.80
C GLN A 950 23.62 46.14 -5.29
N GLY A 951 23.59 47.38 -4.83
CA GLY A 951 23.92 47.75 -3.45
C GLY A 951 25.41 47.69 -3.15
N THR A 952 25.76 47.78 -1.87
CA THR A 952 27.16 47.85 -1.39
C THR A 952 27.46 46.80 -0.32
N GLY A 953 26.61 45.78 -0.20
CA GLY A 953 26.78 44.69 0.76
C GLY A 953 27.90 43.74 0.36
N THR A 954 28.35 42.93 1.31
CA THR A 954 29.32 41.85 1.08
C THR A 954 28.63 40.50 1.17
N TRP A 955 29.07 39.55 0.36
CA TRP A 955 28.55 38.18 0.34
C TRP A 955 29.69 37.20 0.04
N ASN A 956 29.50 35.93 0.34
CA ASN A 956 30.51 34.89 0.10
C ASN A 956 29.83 33.54 -0.16
N VAL A 957 30.62 32.54 -0.56
CA VAL A 957 30.20 31.14 -0.53
C VAL A 957 30.59 30.56 0.82
N GLN A 958 29.67 29.83 1.45
CA GLN A 958 29.98 28.92 2.54
C GLN A 958 29.79 27.51 1.99
N TYR A 959 30.70 26.60 2.27
CA TYR A 959 30.69 25.26 1.69
C TYR A 959 31.04 24.19 2.70
N ASP A 960 30.55 22.99 2.46
CA ASP A 960 30.91 21.80 3.18
C ASP A 960 32.34 21.39 2.82
N SER A 961 33.31 21.74 3.67
CA SER A 961 34.72 21.34 3.52
C SER A 961 34.95 19.94 4.09
N THR A 962 36.16 19.42 4.04
CA THR A 962 36.45 18.15 4.76
C THR A 962 36.38 18.28 6.28
N GLY A 963 36.61 19.48 6.82
CA GLY A 963 36.71 19.73 8.26
C GLY A 963 35.44 20.27 8.91
N GLU A 964 34.67 21.10 8.20
CA GLU A 964 33.51 21.78 8.74
C GLU A 964 32.39 21.98 7.69
N PRO A 965 31.11 21.93 8.10
CA PRO A 965 30.01 22.09 7.13
C PRO A 965 29.85 23.49 6.53
N TYR A 966 30.40 24.56 7.13
CA TYR A 966 30.12 25.95 6.73
C TYR A 966 31.39 26.78 6.52
N GLN A 967 32.37 26.21 5.81
CA GLN A 967 33.65 26.86 5.53
C GLN A 967 33.46 28.10 4.66
N GLY A 968 33.86 29.26 5.17
CA GLY A 968 33.76 30.51 4.43
C GLY A 968 34.82 30.64 3.34
N SER A 969 34.40 30.99 2.12
CA SER A 969 35.26 31.51 1.05
C SER A 969 35.67 32.96 1.31
N ALA A 970 36.51 33.51 0.43
CA ALA A 970 36.69 34.97 0.34
C ALA A 970 35.36 35.67 0.03
N SER A 971 35.16 36.88 0.55
CA SER A 971 33.96 37.69 0.29
C SER A 971 34.09 38.58 -0.94
N VAL A 972 32.97 38.80 -1.61
CA VAL A 972 32.78 39.77 -2.69
C VAL A 972 32.02 40.97 -2.15
N THR A 973 32.45 42.17 -2.51
CA THR A 973 31.73 43.41 -2.19
C THR A 973 31.04 43.94 -3.44
N ASN A 974 29.74 44.19 -3.36
CA ASN A 974 29.00 44.79 -4.46
C ASN A 974 29.45 46.23 -4.69
N THR A 975 29.53 46.63 -5.96
CA THR A 975 29.93 47.98 -6.39
C THR A 975 28.77 48.79 -6.95
N ASN A 976 27.56 48.24 -6.88
CA ASN A 976 26.31 48.87 -7.31
C ASN A 976 26.33 49.32 -8.79
N THR A 977 26.95 48.56 -9.69
CA THR A 977 27.00 48.95 -11.12
C THR A 977 25.68 48.76 -11.85
N GLY A 978 24.73 48.00 -11.29
CA GLY A 978 23.46 47.68 -11.93
C GLY A 978 23.62 46.77 -13.16
N THR A 979 24.67 45.94 -13.16
CA THR A 979 24.99 45.02 -14.26
C THR A 979 25.23 43.61 -13.73
N TRP A 980 24.96 42.61 -14.56
CA TRP A 980 25.36 41.23 -14.27
C TRP A 980 26.89 41.08 -14.25
N LYS A 981 27.40 40.35 -13.26
CA LYS A 981 28.81 40.02 -13.07
C LYS A 981 28.94 38.55 -12.68
N THR A 982 30.12 37.99 -12.86
CA THR A 982 30.46 36.65 -12.38
C THR A 982 31.52 36.78 -11.29
N ALA A 983 31.31 36.11 -10.16
CA ALA A 983 32.33 35.95 -9.13
C ALA A 983 32.77 34.49 -9.07
N THR A 984 34.09 34.29 -8.99
CA THR A 984 34.73 32.97 -8.98
C THR A 984 35.34 32.70 -7.62
N PHE A 985 35.03 31.55 -7.03
CA PHE A 985 35.52 31.10 -5.73
C PHE A 985 36.30 29.80 -5.90
N THR A 986 37.55 29.75 -5.44
CA THR A 986 38.34 28.51 -5.41
C THR A 986 38.30 27.92 -4.01
N LEU A 987 37.89 26.64 -3.92
CA LEU A 987 37.71 25.87 -2.71
C LEU A 987 38.76 24.74 -2.70
N PRO A 988 39.80 24.82 -1.84
CA PRO A 988 40.93 23.88 -1.90
C PRO A 988 40.66 22.53 -1.23
N ASP A 989 39.63 22.43 -0.39
CA ASP A 989 39.32 21.26 0.44
C ASP A 989 37.80 21.00 0.53
N ALA A 990 37.08 21.24 -0.57
CA ALA A 990 35.65 20.97 -0.65
C ALA A 990 35.38 19.49 -0.38
N GLY A 991 34.49 19.22 0.58
CA GLY A 991 34.09 17.88 1.02
C GLY A 991 32.79 17.41 0.38
N PHE A 992 31.84 18.33 0.16
CA PHE A 992 30.52 18.06 -0.46
C PHE A 992 29.83 16.82 0.12
N GLY A 993 29.79 16.75 1.46
CA GLY A 993 29.23 15.65 2.21
C GLY A 993 27.76 15.82 2.57
N ASN A 994 27.04 16.77 1.94
CA ASN A 994 25.65 17.10 2.24
C ASN A 994 25.41 17.49 3.72
N ARG A 995 26.38 18.16 4.37
CA ARG A 995 26.31 18.48 5.81
C ARG A 995 25.74 19.85 6.13
N GLU A 996 25.47 20.69 5.14
CA GLU A 996 24.74 21.94 5.36
C GLU A 996 23.23 21.70 5.56
N ASN A 997 22.50 22.76 5.92
CA ASN A 997 21.05 22.74 6.00
C ASN A 997 20.45 22.24 4.67
N ALA A 998 19.30 21.56 4.77
CA ALA A 998 18.63 20.91 3.64
C ALA A 998 19.45 19.82 2.92
N GLY A 999 20.56 19.36 3.52
CA GLY A 999 21.46 18.40 2.89
C GLY A 999 22.27 19.02 1.76
N ALA A 1000 22.54 20.33 1.81
CA ALA A 1000 23.30 21.02 0.77
C ALA A 1000 24.83 20.83 0.93
N ASP A 1001 25.53 21.12 -0.15
CA ASP A 1001 26.99 21.06 -0.23
C ASP A 1001 27.65 22.43 -0.14
N PHE A 1002 26.92 23.48 -0.54
CA PHE A 1002 27.30 24.86 -0.29
C PHE A 1002 26.10 25.78 -0.34
N ARG A 1003 26.29 26.99 0.20
CA ARG A 1003 25.33 28.09 0.08
C ARG A 1003 26.01 29.40 -0.30
N ILE A 1004 25.24 30.22 -1.01
CA ILE A 1004 25.59 31.62 -1.23
C ILE A 1004 25.05 32.41 -0.02
N ALA A 1005 25.95 32.87 0.83
CA ALA A 1005 25.64 33.65 2.04
C ALA A 1005 25.63 35.15 1.72
N THR A 1006 24.44 35.74 1.74
CA THR A 1006 24.15 37.11 1.31
C THR A 1006 23.06 37.74 2.18
N GLY A 1007 22.48 38.86 1.73
CA GLY A 1007 21.28 39.47 2.31
C GLY A 1007 20.04 39.23 1.43
N PRO A 1008 18.86 39.72 1.83
CA PRO A 1008 17.67 39.72 0.98
C PRO A 1008 17.86 40.61 -0.25
N GLY A 1009 17.16 40.29 -1.34
CA GLY A 1009 17.16 41.10 -2.57
C GLY A 1009 18.34 40.85 -3.50
N PHE A 1010 19.10 39.76 -3.31
CA PHE A 1010 20.28 39.46 -4.12
C PHE A 1010 19.91 38.56 -5.32
N GLY A 1011 20.12 39.07 -6.54
CA GLY A 1011 19.74 38.40 -7.78
C GLY A 1011 20.85 37.49 -8.32
N ILE A 1012 20.53 36.22 -8.59
CA ILE A 1012 21.45 35.21 -9.14
C ILE A 1012 20.80 34.56 -10.36
N ALA A 1013 21.57 34.40 -11.44
CA ALA A 1013 21.06 33.84 -12.70
C ALA A 1013 21.67 32.49 -13.08
N ARG A 1014 22.91 32.20 -12.65
CA ARG A 1014 23.56 30.92 -12.90
C ARG A 1014 24.60 30.65 -11.82
N VAL A 1015 24.69 29.39 -11.42
CA VAL A 1015 25.80 28.87 -10.62
C VAL A 1015 26.46 27.76 -11.42
N HIS A 1016 27.78 27.79 -11.54
CA HIS A 1016 28.57 26.76 -12.21
C HIS A 1016 29.67 26.30 -11.26
N VAL A 1017 29.85 24.99 -11.17
CA VAL A 1017 30.80 24.36 -10.27
C VAL A 1017 31.67 23.43 -11.08
N ARG A 1018 32.99 23.62 -10.99
CA ARG A 1018 33.99 22.73 -11.55
C ARG A 1018 34.73 22.03 -10.42
N VAL A 1019 34.75 20.71 -10.42
CA VAL A 1019 35.35 19.90 -9.35
C VAL A 1019 36.40 18.97 -9.92
N SER A 1020 37.55 18.88 -9.25
CA SER A 1020 38.63 17.95 -9.57
C SER A 1020 39.18 17.31 -8.31
N GLY A 1021 39.55 16.04 -8.37
CA GLY A 1021 40.10 15.30 -7.25
C GLY A 1021 39.95 13.78 -7.41
N GLY A 1022 40.38 13.04 -6.39
CA GLY A 1022 40.25 11.58 -6.38
C GLY A 1022 38.78 11.15 -6.38
N ASN A 1023 38.44 10.13 -7.18
CA ASN A 1023 37.09 9.55 -7.30
C ASN A 1023 36.02 10.45 -7.94
N VAL A 1024 36.38 11.60 -8.51
CA VAL A 1024 35.46 12.38 -9.34
C VAL A 1024 35.19 11.61 -10.64
N LEU A 1025 33.91 11.44 -11.00
CA LEU A 1025 33.54 11.04 -12.35
C LEU A 1025 33.59 12.28 -13.25
N ALA A 1026 34.71 12.44 -13.94
CA ALA A 1026 34.99 13.59 -14.79
C ALA A 1026 33.98 13.67 -15.95
N LEU A 1027 32.93 14.46 -15.81
CA LEU A 1027 31.92 14.70 -16.82
C LEU A 1027 31.54 16.18 -16.82
N HIS A 1028 31.42 16.80 -17.99
CA HIS A 1028 30.87 18.14 -18.11
C HIS A 1028 29.39 18.07 -18.44
N LEU A 1029 28.53 18.36 -17.45
CA LEU A 1029 27.08 18.39 -17.61
C LEU A 1029 26.57 19.77 -18.05
N CYS A 1030 27.42 20.79 -17.97
CA CYS A 1030 27.03 22.16 -18.29
C CYS A 1030 27.01 22.44 -19.78
N PRO A 1031 25.92 23.05 -20.30
CA PRO A 1031 25.88 23.46 -21.69
C PRO A 1031 26.99 24.47 -22.02
N GLY A 1032 27.80 24.14 -23.03
CA GLY A 1032 28.87 24.99 -23.56
C GLY A 1032 30.28 24.70 -23.02
N ASP A 1033 30.42 23.74 -22.10
CA ASP A 1033 31.71 23.27 -21.57
C ASP A 1033 32.44 22.28 -22.49
#